data_AF-A0A963CEK3-F1
#
_entry.id   AF-A0A963CEK3-F1
#
_cell.length_a   1.000
_cell.length_b   1.000
_cell.length_c   1.000
_cell.angle_alpha   90.00
_cell.angle_beta   90.00
_cell.angle_gamma   90.00
#
_symmetry.space_group_name_H-M   'P 1'
#
loop_
_entity.id
_entity.type
_entity.pdbx_description
1 polymer ?
#
loop_
_entity_poly.entity_id
_entity_poly.type
_entity_poly.pdbx_seq_one_letter_code
_entity_poly.pdbx_strand_id
1 'polypeptide(L)'
;MGMHRSGTSAVAATLGALGVAMGDELLCEPVEFNRKGYFEDLALSVICDRLLAAGNAAWHSSTAIDPAVTRPERYRELRDDAVRIIARRFSPVRQWAFKNPRIARQLPFWTDVAQAAGHEARFVVCLRHPCAVAQSLAGRDGLESSHALQLWLQHMLPAAGLVVAQHAPVVDFDDLIDEPSRCVRALASRLQLDGEGSEASLVHHLQTFLTPTLRHHRATEPGDAVAPGGLEQCCLALYEGLARFGVLRHPGQADLARLSAAVEAARRFLAKDPDRTPLSTDGRQQAPGRNPFDVIRDTQLMDTSDDSYASVAVVTRTRDRPVTLARVLRSLQQQTFKDFIWVVVNDGGELQPVEETVARARASGVAAVLVHHPQSKGRAAAANAGVAAADSRYIVWLDDDDSWYPGFLAKAVDFLEDNRDRFKAVVTGCEVVLERQVGDQIVEVGRESYPMPAGGDSVPVVTLMAGNPFPPVCFVFDRATGLACGRYDERLDLWEDWEFNTRFVLRGEIGLLRETLACYHQREANDDGTYDNTKTYRYSGPLLTFQVWQDRELRKAVDAGQLSRGVLLYLGELKRDAVRVDERLTASERLSAALTEAVNGSTHHLAGVLQAMSQQAEHRARDLAARAKSAGHVLDVLQGAAKSLGYDVSLLQDASKSLDFRLSRVQELAKGIDHQLAEQVELSKGFDHRLAVVQDASKTLDFRLSVLQESARGVEHRLAVQAESAKALDHRLSVLAEQANGMDYRLSVLLAHASQLDEGQRQIQAQLASVVAMQREAAAAGRADSERLSAENRRLQNDVAELQRMVQPIHAVAAKIYRVTGLRWLRNRLS
;
A
#
# COMPACT_ATOMS: atom_id res chain seq x y z
N MET A 1 32.51 19.68 4.60
CA MET A 1 33.36 18.58 4.09
C MET A 1 33.96 17.81 5.24
N GLY A 2 34.09 16.49 5.14
CA GLY A 2 34.71 15.67 6.18
C GLY A 2 34.33 14.21 5.99
N MET A 3 35.04 13.31 6.67
CA MET A 3 34.76 11.87 6.60
C MET A 3 33.30 11.58 7.03
N HIS A 4 32.70 10.51 6.48
CA HIS A 4 31.42 9.99 6.98
C HIS A 4 31.45 9.88 8.52
N ARG A 5 30.33 10.20 9.18
CA ARG A 5 30.21 10.21 10.66
C ARG A 5 31.03 11.28 11.40
N SER A 6 31.64 12.24 10.70
CA SER A 6 32.34 13.39 11.31
C SER A 6 31.43 14.59 11.64
N GLY A 7 30.11 14.40 11.68
CA GLY A 7 29.16 15.48 11.98
C GLY A 7 28.84 16.42 10.80
N THR A 8 29.11 16.01 9.56
CA THR A 8 28.83 16.83 8.37
C THR A 8 27.36 17.22 8.22
N SER A 9 26.42 16.37 8.66
CA SER A 9 24.98 16.71 8.68
C SER A 9 24.65 17.78 9.73
N ALA A 10 25.30 17.75 10.90
CA ALA A 10 25.11 18.75 11.95
C ALA A 10 25.58 20.14 11.51
N VAL A 11 26.71 20.19 10.81
CA VAL A 11 27.22 21.43 10.22
C VAL A 11 26.32 21.93 9.08
N ALA A 12 25.82 21.04 8.22
CA ALA A 12 24.88 21.40 7.16
C ALA A 12 23.57 21.99 7.72
N ALA A 13 22.99 21.36 8.75
CA ALA A 13 21.82 21.90 9.46
C ALA A 13 22.10 23.29 10.05
N THR A 14 23.31 23.48 10.59
CA THR A 14 23.74 24.77 11.13
C THR A 14 23.80 25.86 10.04
N LEU A 15 24.30 25.53 8.84
CA LEU A 15 24.34 26.46 7.71
C LEU A 15 22.94 26.81 7.21
N GLY A 16 22.04 25.81 7.12
CA GLY A 16 20.63 26.03 6.78
C GLY A 16 19.94 26.98 7.77
N ALA A 17 20.18 26.79 9.07
CA ALA A 17 19.66 27.68 10.10
C ALA A 17 20.21 29.11 10.00
N LEU A 18 21.42 29.29 9.47
CA LEU A 18 22.05 30.59 9.22
C LEU A 18 21.57 31.26 7.91
N GLY A 19 20.55 30.71 7.24
CA GLY A 19 19.99 31.28 6.01
C GLY A 19 20.69 30.85 4.72
N VAL A 20 21.60 29.88 4.78
CA VAL A 20 22.23 29.31 3.58
C VAL A 20 21.27 28.31 2.93
N ALA A 21 20.93 28.52 1.65
CA ALA A 21 20.05 27.59 0.93
C ALA A 21 20.74 26.23 0.75
N MET A 22 20.11 25.16 1.27
CA MET A 22 20.65 23.79 1.19
C MET A 22 20.09 22.97 0.01
N GLY A 23 19.10 23.52 -0.71
CA GLY A 23 18.37 22.86 -1.81
C GLY A 23 17.01 22.31 -1.37
N ASP A 24 16.14 22.04 -2.35
CA ASP A 24 14.72 21.72 -2.11
C ASP A 24 14.42 20.20 -2.15
N GLU A 25 15.36 19.39 -2.67
CA GLU A 25 15.26 17.91 -2.69
C GLU A 25 16.46 17.29 -1.95
N LEU A 26 16.40 17.35 -0.63
CA LEU A 26 17.34 16.66 0.24
C LEU A 26 16.98 15.16 0.32
N LEU A 27 17.98 14.30 0.49
CA LEU A 27 17.82 12.87 0.80
C LEU A 27 17.01 12.71 2.12
N CYS A 28 15.68 12.63 2.01
CA CYS A 28 14.76 12.83 3.14
C CYS A 28 14.37 11.53 3.89
N GLU A 29 15.23 10.52 3.96
CA GLU A 29 14.94 9.32 4.78
C GLU A 29 15.70 9.34 6.12
N PRO A 30 14.99 9.47 7.26
CA PRO A 30 15.54 9.11 8.55
C PRO A 30 15.68 7.57 8.62
N VAL A 31 16.90 7.09 8.44
CA VAL A 31 17.25 5.67 8.64
C VAL A 31 17.70 5.42 10.08
N GLU A 32 17.73 4.16 10.52
CA GLU A 32 18.09 3.76 11.90
C GLU A 32 19.41 4.40 12.39
N PHE A 33 20.39 4.55 11.50
CA PHE A 33 21.71 5.12 11.77
C PHE A 33 21.78 6.66 11.62
N ASN A 34 20.75 7.31 11.09
CA ASN A 34 20.64 8.77 10.97
C ASN A 34 19.18 9.25 11.10
N ARG A 35 18.67 9.20 12.34
CA ARG A 35 17.24 9.47 12.69
C ARG A 35 16.73 10.88 12.38
N LYS A 36 17.61 11.81 11.96
CA LYS A 36 17.25 13.22 11.64
C LYS A 36 17.31 13.56 10.14
N GLY A 37 17.48 12.55 9.27
CA GLY A 37 17.52 12.74 7.81
C GLY A 37 18.90 13.16 7.28
N TYR A 38 19.06 13.14 5.96
CA TYR A 38 20.28 13.55 5.26
C TYR A 38 20.13 14.97 4.69
N PHE A 39 21.25 15.68 4.57
CA PHE A 39 21.34 17.07 4.07
C PHE A 39 22.03 17.13 2.71
N GLU A 40 22.04 15.99 2.03
CA GLU A 40 22.63 15.78 0.74
C GLU A 40 21.58 16.07 -0.34
N ASP A 41 21.86 16.99 -1.27
CA ASP A 41 21.05 17.16 -2.49
C ASP A 41 21.16 15.90 -3.35
N LEU A 42 20.00 15.37 -3.78
CA LEU A 42 19.92 14.09 -4.49
C LEU A 42 20.65 14.13 -5.84
N ALA A 43 20.39 15.16 -6.64
CA ALA A 43 20.94 15.27 -8.00
C ALA A 43 22.46 15.43 -7.97
N LEU A 44 22.97 16.27 -7.06
CA LEU A 44 24.42 16.44 -6.88
C LEU A 44 25.08 15.19 -6.24
N SER A 45 24.35 14.43 -5.43
CA SER A 45 24.85 13.15 -4.89
C SER A 45 24.98 12.07 -5.96
N VAL A 46 24.08 12.03 -6.94
CA VAL A 46 24.21 11.16 -8.12
C VAL A 46 25.49 11.48 -8.91
N ILE A 47 25.84 12.77 -9.05
CA ILE A 47 27.11 13.17 -9.67
C ILE A 47 28.31 12.64 -8.88
N CYS A 48 28.29 12.74 -7.55
CA CYS A 48 29.36 12.15 -6.71
C CYS A 48 29.52 10.65 -6.98
N ASP A 49 28.43 9.90 -7.10
CA ASP A 49 28.47 8.45 -7.37
C ASP A 49 28.98 8.14 -8.78
N ARG A 50 28.50 8.86 -9.79
CA ARG A 50 28.98 8.71 -11.19
C ARG A 50 30.46 9.04 -11.31
N LEU A 51 30.96 10.03 -10.58
CA LEU A 51 32.38 10.40 -10.58
C LEU A 51 33.26 9.33 -9.91
N LEU A 52 32.78 8.72 -8.82
CA LEU A 52 33.44 7.57 -8.19
C LEU A 52 33.48 6.36 -9.15
N ALA A 53 32.35 6.06 -9.81
CA ALA A 53 32.27 5.00 -10.79
C ALA A 53 33.18 5.25 -12.02
N ALA A 54 33.31 6.51 -12.44
CA ALA A 54 34.24 6.90 -13.50
C ALA A 54 35.71 6.59 -13.14
N GLY A 55 36.06 6.67 -11.86
CA GLY A 55 37.36 6.27 -11.33
C GLY A 55 37.45 4.81 -10.87
N ASN A 56 36.48 3.95 -11.21
CA ASN A 56 36.38 2.56 -10.73
C ASN A 56 36.49 2.43 -9.20
N ALA A 57 35.97 3.40 -8.45
CA ALA A 57 36.08 3.49 -7.00
C ALA A 57 34.71 3.54 -6.33
N ALA A 58 34.65 3.14 -5.06
CA ALA A 58 33.53 3.26 -4.14
C ALA A 58 33.80 4.33 -3.09
N TRP A 59 32.78 4.71 -2.32
CA TRP A 59 33.00 5.58 -1.17
C TRP A 59 33.96 4.94 -0.15
N HIS A 60 33.90 3.61 0.01
CA HIS A 60 34.76 2.82 0.88
C HIS A 60 36.05 2.33 0.20
N SER A 61 36.30 2.66 -1.08
CA SER A 61 37.54 2.25 -1.75
C SER A 61 38.71 3.12 -1.28
N SER A 62 39.86 2.50 -1.03
CA SER A 62 41.12 3.17 -0.66
C SER A 62 41.90 3.70 -1.86
N THR A 63 41.46 3.45 -3.09
CA THR A 63 42.13 3.90 -4.32
C THR A 63 42.01 5.41 -4.54
N ALA A 64 43.05 6.01 -5.11
CA ALA A 64 42.99 7.41 -5.55
C ALA A 64 41.99 7.55 -6.71
N ILE A 65 41.22 8.65 -6.70
CA ILE A 65 40.16 8.93 -7.68
C ILE A 65 40.60 10.15 -8.47
N ASP A 66 41.05 9.96 -9.71
CA ASP A 66 41.27 11.07 -10.63
C ASP A 66 40.69 10.78 -12.04
N PRO A 67 39.39 11.03 -12.22
CA PRO A 67 38.73 10.87 -13.52
C PRO A 67 39.18 11.92 -14.53
N ALA A 68 39.76 13.05 -14.12
CA ALA A 68 40.24 14.08 -15.06
C ALA A 68 41.40 13.56 -15.91
N VAL A 69 42.24 12.69 -15.34
CA VAL A 69 43.34 12.04 -16.04
C VAL A 69 42.89 10.75 -16.72
N THR A 70 42.06 9.94 -16.05
CA THR A 70 41.72 8.59 -16.53
C THR A 70 40.55 8.55 -17.51
N ARG A 71 39.59 9.48 -17.43
CA ARG A 71 38.39 9.58 -18.30
C ARG A 71 37.96 11.05 -18.50
N PRO A 72 38.74 11.86 -19.25
CA PRO A 72 38.55 13.31 -19.35
C PRO A 72 37.21 13.74 -19.98
N GLU A 73 36.67 12.97 -20.94
CA GLU A 73 35.37 13.31 -21.56
C GLU A 73 34.23 13.14 -20.56
N ARG A 74 34.18 11.99 -19.87
CA ARG A 74 33.20 11.73 -18.82
C ARG A 74 33.30 12.73 -17.66
N TYR A 75 34.51 13.19 -17.34
CA TYR A 75 34.72 14.24 -16.35
C TYR A 75 34.05 15.56 -16.78
N ARG A 76 34.21 15.98 -18.05
CA ARG A 76 33.58 17.21 -18.58
C ARG A 76 32.06 17.09 -18.63
N GLU A 77 31.52 15.96 -19.08
CA GLU A 77 30.07 15.71 -19.09
C GLU A 77 29.47 15.87 -17.69
N LEU A 78 30.06 15.21 -16.69
CA LEU A 78 29.59 15.27 -15.30
C LEU A 78 29.73 16.67 -14.71
N ARG A 79 30.78 17.42 -15.10
CA ARG A 79 30.95 18.81 -14.69
C ARG A 79 29.83 19.68 -15.26
N ASP A 80 29.54 19.54 -16.56
CA ASP A 80 28.51 20.33 -17.24
C ASP A 80 27.11 19.98 -16.71
N ASP A 81 26.84 18.71 -16.39
CA ASP A 81 25.65 18.26 -15.67
C ASP A 81 25.52 18.96 -14.30
N ALA A 82 26.60 18.97 -13.51
CA ALA A 82 26.60 19.59 -12.19
C ALA A 82 26.36 21.11 -12.28
N VAL A 83 26.97 21.79 -13.26
CA VAL A 83 26.74 23.21 -13.52
C VAL A 83 25.27 23.48 -13.88
N ARG A 84 24.66 22.66 -14.75
CA ARG A 84 23.22 22.78 -15.07
C ARG A 84 22.33 22.57 -13.85
N ILE A 85 22.62 21.57 -13.03
CA ILE A 85 21.87 21.31 -11.79
C ILE A 85 21.97 22.51 -10.85
N ILE A 86 23.18 23.06 -10.66
CA ILE A 86 23.40 24.22 -9.80
C ILE A 86 22.63 25.44 -10.31
N ALA A 87 22.73 25.73 -11.62
CA ALA A 87 22.03 26.86 -12.23
C ALA A 87 20.50 26.74 -12.06
N ARG A 88 19.93 25.55 -12.28
CA ARG A 88 18.48 25.34 -12.12
C ARG A 88 18.01 25.47 -10.67
N ARG A 89 18.80 24.96 -9.71
CA ARG A 89 18.37 24.85 -8.30
C ARG A 89 18.69 26.08 -7.46
N PHE A 90 19.83 26.72 -7.72
CA PHE A 90 20.37 27.74 -6.84
C PHE A 90 20.48 29.13 -7.49
N SER A 91 20.07 29.31 -8.75
CA SER A 91 20.07 30.64 -9.39
C SER A 91 19.21 31.71 -8.69
N PRO A 92 18.12 31.41 -7.94
CA PRO A 92 17.36 32.48 -7.28
C PRO A 92 17.96 32.93 -5.93
N VAL A 93 18.99 32.25 -5.41
CA VAL A 93 19.52 32.49 -4.06
C VAL A 93 20.94 33.07 -4.08
N ARG A 94 21.18 34.07 -3.23
CA ARG A 94 22.48 34.76 -3.14
C ARG A 94 23.59 33.86 -2.58
N GLN A 95 23.25 32.95 -1.67
CA GLN A 95 24.17 32.04 -0.99
C GLN A 95 23.53 30.67 -0.85
N TRP A 96 24.27 29.63 -1.25
CA TRP A 96 23.83 28.24 -1.17
C TRP A 96 24.98 27.33 -0.75
N ALA A 97 24.64 26.14 -0.26
CA ALA A 97 25.61 25.12 0.08
C ALA A 97 25.09 23.73 -0.27
N PHE A 98 26.00 22.89 -0.74
CA PHE A 98 25.76 21.46 -0.93
C PHE A 98 26.69 20.65 -0.03
N LYS A 99 26.14 19.64 0.64
CA LYS A 99 26.88 18.74 1.52
C LYS A 99 26.87 17.33 0.94
N ASN A 100 28.05 16.74 0.79
CA ASN A 100 28.23 15.30 0.61
C ASN A 100 29.62 14.91 1.19
N PRO A 101 29.75 13.86 2.01
CA PRO A 101 31.03 13.46 2.60
C PRO A 101 32.12 13.16 1.56
N ARG A 102 31.73 12.70 0.36
CA ARG A 102 32.63 12.31 -0.73
C ARG A 102 33.30 13.52 -1.40
N ILE A 103 32.77 14.73 -1.23
CA ILE A 103 33.34 15.97 -1.80
C ILE A 103 34.81 16.12 -1.42
N ALA A 104 35.19 15.74 -0.20
CA ALA A 104 36.58 15.85 0.25
C ALA A 104 37.55 15.06 -0.65
N ARG A 105 37.12 13.93 -1.20
CA ARG A 105 37.90 13.11 -2.15
C ARG A 105 37.76 13.56 -3.61
N GLN A 106 36.79 14.42 -3.89
CA GLN A 106 36.45 14.92 -5.23
C GLN A 106 36.67 16.43 -5.34
N LEU A 107 37.49 16.98 -4.45
CA LEU A 107 37.69 18.41 -4.30
C LEU A 107 38.12 19.12 -5.60
N PRO A 108 39.03 18.56 -6.43
CA PRO A 108 39.38 19.18 -7.71
C PRO A 108 38.17 19.33 -8.64
N PHE A 109 37.31 18.30 -8.73
CA PHE A 109 36.09 18.34 -9.54
C PHE A 109 35.11 19.40 -9.07
N TRP A 110 34.81 19.46 -7.77
CA TRP A 110 33.86 20.44 -7.25
C TRP A 110 34.39 21.88 -7.31
N THR A 111 35.72 22.06 -7.30
CA THR A 111 36.34 23.36 -7.53
C THR A 111 36.17 23.79 -9.00
N ASP A 112 36.38 22.88 -9.95
CA ASP A 112 36.15 23.13 -11.38
C ASP A 112 34.67 23.43 -11.67
N VAL A 113 33.73 22.66 -11.09
CA VAL A 113 32.29 22.91 -11.19
C VAL A 113 31.92 24.31 -10.67
N ALA A 114 32.41 24.71 -9.50
CA ALA A 114 32.10 26.02 -8.94
C ALA A 114 32.64 27.16 -9.84
N GLN A 115 33.86 27.01 -10.35
CA GLN A 115 34.46 27.97 -11.29
C GLN A 115 33.66 28.06 -12.59
N ALA A 116 33.27 26.91 -13.17
CA ALA A 116 32.48 26.85 -14.39
C ALA A 116 31.05 27.41 -14.21
N ALA A 117 30.46 27.28 -13.03
CA ALA A 117 29.17 27.86 -12.68
C ALA A 117 29.25 29.36 -12.30
N GLY A 118 30.45 29.95 -12.28
CA GLY A 118 30.63 31.36 -11.91
C GLY A 118 30.43 31.66 -10.42
N HIS A 119 30.62 30.67 -9.55
CA HIS A 119 30.48 30.82 -8.10
C HIS A 119 31.83 30.84 -7.39
N GLU A 120 31.96 31.66 -6.33
CA GLU A 120 33.09 31.60 -5.40
C GLU A 120 32.90 30.44 -4.42
N ALA A 121 33.74 29.40 -4.52
CA ALA A 121 33.68 28.26 -3.62
C ALA A 121 34.30 28.58 -2.25
N ARG A 122 33.52 28.37 -1.18
CA ARG A 122 34.01 28.39 0.21
C ARG A 122 33.81 27.03 0.85
N PHE A 123 34.77 26.60 1.67
CA PHE A 123 34.77 25.27 2.26
C PHE A 123 34.71 25.31 3.79
N VAL A 124 33.89 24.45 4.38
CA VAL A 124 33.86 24.20 5.83
C VAL A 124 34.35 22.79 6.09
N VAL A 125 35.33 22.62 6.97
CA VAL A 125 35.87 21.32 7.36
C VAL A 125 35.20 20.84 8.64
N CYS A 126 34.65 19.62 8.64
CA CYS A 126 34.02 18.98 9.79
C CYS A 126 35.01 17.97 10.35
N LEU A 127 35.46 18.20 11.59
CA LEU A 127 36.48 17.40 12.25
C LEU A 127 35.84 16.54 13.35
N ARG A 128 36.24 15.28 13.43
CA ARG A 128 35.92 14.38 14.54
C ARG A 128 37.09 13.43 14.77
N HIS A 129 37.30 13.04 16.02
CA HIS A 129 38.38 12.13 16.41
C HIS A 129 38.38 10.85 15.55
N PRO A 130 39.53 10.45 14.97
CA PRO A 130 39.61 9.33 14.02
C PRO A 130 39.11 8.01 14.61
N CYS A 131 39.45 7.69 15.86
CA CYS A 131 38.98 6.45 16.51
C CYS A 131 37.47 6.44 16.74
N ALA A 132 36.85 7.59 17.07
CA ALA A 132 35.41 7.68 17.23
C ALA A 132 34.67 7.53 15.89
N VAL A 133 35.27 8.01 14.79
CA VAL A 133 34.76 7.77 13.43
C VAL A 133 34.91 6.29 13.07
N ALA A 134 36.06 5.67 13.35
CA ALA A 134 36.31 4.26 13.07
C ALA A 134 35.31 3.35 13.80
N GLN A 135 35.11 3.54 15.10
CA GLN A 135 34.11 2.81 15.89
C GLN A 135 32.70 3.00 15.33
N SER A 136 32.35 4.23 14.94
CA SER A 136 31.03 4.50 14.37
C SER A 136 30.82 3.87 12.99
N LEU A 137 31.88 3.65 12.21
CA LEU A 137 31.82 2.96 10.92
C LEU A 137 31.81 1.44 11.11
N ALA A 138 32.53 0.91 12.10
CA ALA A 138 32.46 -0.50 12.48
C ALA A 138 31.02 -0.87 12.88
N GLY A 139 30.36 -0.05 13.71
CA GLY A 139 28.96 -0.28 14.12
C GLY A 139 27.92 -0.12 13.01
N ARG A 140 28.21 0.67 11.96
CA ARG A 140 27.28 0.91 10.84
C ARG A 140 27.47 -0.07 9.69
N ASP A 141 28.72 -0.24 9.25
CA ASP A 141 29.08 -0.90 7.99
C ASP A 141 29.93 -2.17 8.21
N GLY A 142 30.23 -2.55 9.46
CA GLY A 142 31.11 -3.68 9.76
C GLY A 142 32.56 -3.48 9.28
N LEU A 143 32.99 -2.22 9.10
CA LEU A 143 34.34 -1.91 8.62
C LEU A 143 35.40 -2.16 9.68
N GLU A 144 36.49 -2.82 9.28
CA GLU A 144 37.69 -2.97 10.09
C GLU A 144 38.29 -1.61 10.48
N SER A 145 38.77 -1.49 11.72
CA SER A 145 39.30 -0.23 12.27
C SER A 145 40.44 0.34 11.44
N SER A 146 41.33 -0.50 10.91
CA SER A 146 42.44 -0.09 10.04
C SER A 146 41.94 0.52 8.72
N HIS A 147 40.93 -0.10 8.10
CA HIS A 147 40.29 0.41 6.87
C HIS A 147 39.58 1.73 7.13
N ALA A 148 38.86 1.84 8.24
CA ALA A 148 38.17 3.06 8.62
C ALA A 148 39.13 4.23 8.91
N LEU A 149 40.26 3.96 9.57
CA LEU A 149 41.33 4.95 9.79
C LEU A 149 41.98 5.39 8.48
N GLN A 150 42.21 4.47 7.54
CA GLN A 150 42.75 4.80 6.22
C GLN A 150 41.78 5.69 5.43
N LEU A 151 40.49 5.35 5.43
CA LEU A 151 39.46 6.19 4.80
C LEU A 151 39.39 7.56 5.46
N TRP A 152 39.45 7.64 6.79
CA TRP A 152 39.48 8.92 7.52
C TRP A 152 40.65 9.78 7.05
N LEU A 153 41.86 9.20 6.98
CA LEU A 153 43.06 9.92 6.53
C LEU A 153 42.91 10.45 5.11
N GLN A 154 42.39 9.63 4.19
CA GLN A 154 42.18 10.01 2.79
C GLN A 154 41.12 11.10 2.59
N HIS A 155 40.08 11.16 3.43
CA HIS A 155 39.09 12.22 3.38
C HIS A 155 39.58 13.51 4.03
N MET A 156 40.34 13.41 5.12
CA MET A 156 40.79 14.59 5.88
C MET A 156 42.02 15.25 5.27
N LEU A 157 42.83 14.54 4.48
CA LEU A 157 44.04 15.08 3.88
C LEU A 157 43.79 16.22 2.87
N PRO A 158 42.85 16.10 1.90
CA PRO A 158 42.48 17.23 1.03
C PRO A 158 41.87 18.39 1.82
N ALA A 159 41.06 18.08 2.83
CA ALA A 159 40.46 19.10 3.71
C ALA A 159 41.53 19.88 4.49
N ALA A 160 42.57 19.21 5.00
CA ALA A 160 43.71 19.86 5.65
C ALA A 160 44.51 20.74 4.68
N GLY A 161 44.63 20.34 3.41
CA GLY A 161 45.20 21.17 2.36
C GLY A 161 44.47 22.51 2.21
N LEU A 162 43.14 22.54 2.33
CA LEU A 162 42.37 23.79 2.29
C LEU A 162 42.53 24.65 3.54
N VAL A 163 42.72 24.05 4.71
CA VAL A 163 43.03 24.80 5.93
C VAL A 163 44.38 25.51 5.77
N VAL A 164 45.37 24.81 5.22
CA VAL A 164 46.71 25.38 4.97
C VAL A 164 46.69 26.43 3.86
N ALA A 165 45.98 26.18 2.76
CA ALA A 165 46.03 27.04 1.58
C ALA A 165 45.02 28.21 1.60
N GLN A 166 43.83 27.97 2.15
CA GLN A 166 42.68 28.90 2.07
C GLN A 166 42.13 29.31 3.45
N HIS A 167 42.76 28.88 4.56
CA HIS A 167 42.30 29.15 5.92
C HIS A 167 40.84 28.72 6.16
N ALA A 168 40.42 27.62 5.52
CA ALA A 168 39.06 27.11 5.64
C ALA A 168 38.68 26.86 7.12
N PRO A 169 37.49 27.32 7.58
CA PRO A 169 37.05 27.11 8.96
C PRO A 169 36.89 25.62 9.29
N VAL A 170 37.43 25.21 10.44
CA VAL A 170 37.29 23.86 10.98
C VAL A 170 36.23 23.86 12.09
N VAL A 171 35.18 23.07 11.93
CA VAL A 171 34.18 22.81 12.96
C VAL A 171 34.47 21.46 13.58
N ASP A 172 34.98 21.46 14.81
CA ASP A 172 35.11 20.24 15.59
C ASP A 172 33.74 19.80 16.09
N PHE A 173 33.41 18.52 15.88
CA PHE A 173 32.12 17.95 16.24
C PHE A 173 31.87 17.99 17.75
N ASP A 174 32.90 17.77 18.55
CA ASP A 174 32.79 17.81 20.01
C ASP A 174 32.55 19.24 20.49
N ASP A 175 33.28 20.23 19.96
CA ASP A 175 33.04 21.66 20.23
C ASP A 175 31.63 22.11 19.78
N LEU A 176 31.12 21.58 18.66
CA LEU A 176 29.77 21.90 18.15
C LEU A 176 28.66 21.37 19.08
N ILE A 177 28.88 20.21 19.70
CA ILE A 177 27.93 19.62 20.66
C ILE A 177 28.06 20.28 22.04
N ASP A 178 29.30 20.52 22.50
CA ASP A 178 29.57 21.04 23.85
C ASP A 178 29.29 22.56 23.94
N GLU A 179 29.56 23.33 22.88
CA GLU A 179 29.39 24.79 22.83
C GLU A 179 28.70 25.30 21.54
N PRO A 180 27.48 24.83 21.20
CA PRO A 180 26.82 25.08 19.92
C PRO A 180 26.72 26.57 19.58
N SER A 181 26.20 27.40 20.49
CA SER A 181 25.98 28.83 20.22
C SER A 181 27.28 29.61 19.96
N ARG A 182 28.41 29.20 20.55
CA ARG A 182 29.71 29.83 20.25
C ARG A 182 30.24 29.35 18.90
N CYS A 183 30.13 28.06 18.61
CA CYS A 183 30.54 27.48 17.33
C CYS A 183 29.81 28.13 16.15
N VAL A 184 28.49 28.29 16.27
CA VAL A 184 27.67 28.86 15.20
C VAL A 184 27.98 30.34 14.97
N ARG A 185 28.15 31.14 16.03
CA ARG A 185 28.57 32.56 15.90
C ARG A 185 29.95 32.69 15.25
N ALA A 186 30.91 31.87 15.70
CA ALA A 186 32.25 31.89 15.13
C ALA A 186 32.25 31.45 13.65
N LEU A 187 31.44 30.45 13.30
CA LEU A 187 31.30 29.98 11.92
C LEU A 187 30.65 31.04 11.03
N ALA A 188 29.53 31.65 11.46
CA ALA A 188 28.85 32.71 10.74
C ALA A 188 29.79 33.91 10.49
N SER A 189 30.56 34.31 11.51
CA SER A 189 31.56 35.38 11.39
C SER A 189 32.66 35.04 10.39
N ARG A 190 33.21 33.82 10.43
CA ARG A 190 34.27 33.39 9.49
C ARG A 190 33.77 33.26 8.04
N LEU A 191 32.50 32.89 7.85
CA LEU A 191 31.89 32.76 6.53
C LEU A 191 31.27 34.06 6.02
N GLN A 192 31.22 35.11 6.84
CA GLN A 192 30.60 36.42 6.52
C GLN A 192 29.12 36.25 6.12
N LEU A 193 28.37 35.47 6.89
CA LEU A 193 26.95 35.24 6.67
C LEU A 193 26.12 36.33 7.36
N ASP A 194 25.23 36.99 6.60
CA ASP A 194 24.26 37.97 7.11
C ASP A 194 23.13 37.18 7.78
N GLY A 195 23.22 36.91 9.09
CA GLY A 195 22.25 36.07 9.78
C GLY A 195 20.84 36.67 9.78
N GLU A 196 19.94 36.18 8.93
CA GLU A 196 18.51 36.46 9.00
C GLU A 196 17.86 35.54 10.04
N GLY A 197 17.92 35.94 11.31
CA GLY A 197 17.25 35.23 12.40
C GLY A 197 17.54 35.83 13.76
N SER A 198 16.57 35.79 14.68
CA SER A 198 16.85 36.17 16.08
C SER A 198 17.77 35.12 16.72
N GLU A 199 18.76 35.55 17.51
CA GLU A 199 19.72 34.67 18.19
C GLU A 199 18.99 33.57 19.01
N ALA A 200 17.81 33.88 19.54
CA ALA A 200 16.95 32.94 20.26
C ALA A 200 16.38 31.82 19.36
N SER A 201 15.98 32.13 18.12
CA SER A 201 15.44 31.15 17.16
C SER A 201 16.52 30.17 16.68
N LEU A 202 17.72 30.69 16.41
CA LEU A 202 18.88 29.89 16.01
C LEU A 202 19.30 28.91 17.12
N VAL A 203 19.40 29.41 18.36
CA VAL A 203 19.76 28.60 19.53
C VAL A 203 18.69 27.54 19.82
N HIS A 204 17.40 27.89 19.70
CA HIS A 204 16.32 26.92 19.88
C HIS A 204 16.37 25.80 18.83
N HIS A 205 16.52 26.15 17.55
CA HIS A 205 16.62 25.17 16.46
C HIS A 205 17.82 24.23 16.65
N LEU A 206 18.96 24.78 17.07
CA LEU A 206 20.17 24.01 17.35
C LEU A 206 20.04 23.14 18.59
N GLN A 207 19.35 23.56 19.64
CA GLN A 207 19.11 22.72 20.84
C GLN A 207 18.16 21.55 20.53
N THR A 208 17.20 21.72 19.63
CA THR A 208 16.33 20.64 19.14
C THR A 208 17.09 19.69 18.20
N PHE A 209 18.01 20.21 17.37
CA PHE A 209 18.76 19.42 16.38
C PHE A 209 20.05 18.77 16.93
N LEU A 210 20.81 19.44 17.79
CA LEU A 210 22.07 18.98 18.38
C LEU A 210 21.81 18.42 19.79
N THR A 211 21.30 17.19 19.85
CA THR A 211 21.07 16.51 21.14
C THR A 211 22.34 15.78 21.60
N PRO A 212 22.65 15.72 22.91
CA PRO A 212 23.80 14.96 23.43
C PRO A 212 23.81 13.49 22.98
N THR A 213 22.63 12.94 22.68
CA THR A 213 22.43 11.58 22.15
C THR A 213 23.03 11.33 20.76
N LEU A 214 23.45 12.38 20.02
CA LEU A 214 24.21 12.25 18.78
C LEU A 214 25.68 11.86 19.03
N ARG A 215 26.15 11.95 20.28
CA ARG A 215 27.49 11.57 20.73
C ARG A 215 27.45 10.14 21.28
N HIS A 216 27.56 9.16 20.38
CA HIS A 216 27.55 7.74 20.78
C HIS A 216 28.86 7.25 21.43
N HIS A 217 29.99 7.91 21.15
CA HIS A 217 31.32 7.54 21.65
C HIS A 217 32.15 8.79 21.95
N ARG A 218 32.86 8.80 23.09
CA ARG A 218 33.82 9.85 23.48
C ARG A 218 35.23 9.24 23.46
N ALA A 219 36.20 9.94 22.90
CA ALA A 219 37.58 9.44 22.70
C ALA A 219 38.40 9.27 24.00
N THR A 220 37.78 9.22 25.18
CA THR A 220 38.44 9.19 26.48
C THR A 220 38.25 7.88 27.27
N GLU A 221 37.65 6.83 26.70
CA GLU A 221 37.56 5.54 27.41
C GLU A 221 38.91 4.78 27.35
N PRO A 222 39.55 4.46 28.50
CA PRO A 222 40.92 3.93 28.55
C PRO A 222 41.11 2.45 28.12
N GLY A 223 40.19 1.88 27.34
CA GLY A 223 40.16 0.45 26.99
C GLY A 223 40.57 0.09 25.56
N ASP A 224 40.58 1.06 24.63
CA ASP A 224 40.64 0.78 23.18
C ASP A 224 42.05 0.98 22.56
N ALA A 225 43.11 0.74 23.33
CA ALA A 225 44.47 0.78 22.83
C ALA A 225 44.75 -0.45 21.93
N VAL A 226 44.34 -0.37 20.67
CA VAL A 226 44.90 -1.20 19.60
C VAL A 226 46.36 -0.76 19.42
N ALA A 227 47.30 -1.70 19.32
CA ALA A 227 48.73 -1.40 19.28
C ALA A 227 49.07 -0.36 18.18
N PRO A 228 49.87 0.68 18.47
CA PRO A 228 50.07 1.82 17.57
C PRO A 228 50.83 1.40 16.30
N GLY A 229 50.08 1.24 15.21
CA GLY A 229 50.63 1.18 13.86
C GLY A 229 50.92 2.59 13.30
N GLY A 230 51.74 2.69 12.26
CA GLY A 230 52.08 3.99 11.63
C GLY A 230 50.88 4.77 11.07
N LEU A 231 49.78 4.08 10.72
CA LEU A 231 48.55 4.70 10.22
C LEU A 231 47.83 5.52 11.30
N GLU A 232 47.67 4.96 12.51
CA GLU A 232 46.97 5.62 13.61
C GLU A 232 47.71 6.87 14.05
N GLN A 233 49.04 6.80 14.16
CA GLN A 233 49.88 7.97 14.46
C GLN A 233 49.72 9.07 13.42
N CYS A 234 49.62 8.72 12.13
CA CYS A 234 49.37 9.70 11.06
C CYS A 234 47.97 10.33 11.20
N CYS A 235 46.94 9.53 11.50
CA CYS A 235 45.58 10.04 11.72
C CYS A 235 45.51 10.99 12.93
N LEU A 236 46.12 10.61 14.05
CA LEU A 236 46.14 11.41 15.28
C LEU A 236 46.91 12.72 15.07
N ALA A 237 48.10 12.67 14.47
CA ALA A 237 48.87 13.87 14.17
C ALA A 237 48.11 14.86 13.25
N LEU A 238 47.39 14.34 12.24
CA LEU A 238 46.56 15.16 11.38
C LEU A 238 45.34 15.73 12.12
N TYR A 239 44.69 14.93 12.97
CA TYR A 239 43.57 15.36 13.81
C TYR A 239 43.99 16.48 14.77
N GLU A 240 45.06 16.29 15.53
CA GLU A 240 45.59 17.28 16.48
C GLU A 240 46.00 18.58 15.77
N GLY A 241 46.60 18.46 14.58
CA GLY A 241 46.92 19.59 13.73
C GLY A 241 45.67 20.38 13.33
N LEU A 242 44.63 19.70 12.86
CA LEU A 242 43.36 20.31 12.44
C LEU A 242 42.56 20.90 13.61
N ALA A 243 42.56 20.24 14.78
CA ALA A 243 41.81 20.67 15.96
C ALA A 243 42.24 22.06 16.45
N ARG A 244 43.51 22.44 16.24
CA ARG A 244 44.03 23.78 16.55
C ARG A 244 43.41 24.89 15.71
N PHE A 245 42.85 24.55 14.54
CA PHE A 245 42.18 25.48 13.63
C PHE A 245 40.65 25.55 13.83
N GLY A 246 40.13 24.89 14.88
CA GLY A 246 38.74 24.94 15.27
C GLY A 246 38.16 26.36 15.29
N VAL A 247 36.88 26.52 14.98
CA VAL A 247 36.19 27.82 14.96
C VAL A 247 36.27 28.58 16.29
N LEU A 248 36.41 27.84 17.40
CA LEU A 248 36.59 28.40 18.75
C LEU A 248 38.05 28.66 19.14
N ARG A 249 39.01 28.39 18.25
CA ARG A 249 40.45 28.51 18.51
C ARG A 249 41.07 29.61 17.63
N HIS A 250 42.22 30.13 18.06
CA HIS A 250 43.00 31.16 17.36
C HIS A 250 44.41 30.64 17.03
N PRO A 251 44.56 29.89 15.93
CA PRO A 251 45.84 29.26 15.57
C PRO A 251 46.89 30.30 15.16
N GLY A 252 48.15 30.03 15.54
CA GLY A 252 49.30 30.85 15.15
C GLY A 252 50.14 30.22 14.04
N GLN A 253 51.21 30.92 13.63
CA GLN A 253 52.13 30.46 12.59
C GLN A 253 52.80 29.11 12.94
N ALA A 254 53.07 28.87 14.23
CA ALA A 254 53.60 27.60 14.71
C ALA A 254 52.61 26.43 14.55
N ASP A 255 51.30 26.67 14.69
CA ASP A 255 50.28 25.65 14.49
C ASP A 255 50.11 25.32 13.00
N LEU A 256 50.24 26.32 12.12
CA LEU A 256 50.25 26.12 10.66
C LEU A 256 51.44 25.28 10.22
N ALA A 257 52.63 25.53 10.77
CA ALA A 257 53.81 24.73 10.50
C ALA A 257 53.63 23.26 10.94
N ARG A 258 53.01 23.02 12.10
CA ARG A 258 52.68 21.67 12.59
C ARG A 258 51.69 20.96 11.67
N LEU A 259 50.59 21.62 11.30
CA LEU A 259 49.60 21.05 10.39
C LEU A 259 50.22 20.72 9.02
N SER A 260 51.04 21.63 8.49
CA SER A 260 51.76 21.41 7.22
C SER A 260 52.69 20.19 7.30
N ALA A 261 53.42 20.02 8.40
CA ALA A 261 54.26 18.85 8.63
C ALA A 261 53.44 17.55 8.75
N ALA A 262 52.29 17.59 9.42
CA ALA A 262 51.37 16.45 9.52
C ALA A 262 50.77 16.06 8.16
N VAL A 263 50.39 17.05 7.33
CA VAL A 263 49.92 16.84 5.95
C VAL A 263 51.01 16.17 5.10
N GLU A 264 52.25 16.64 5.17
CA GLU A 264 53.36 16.04 4.42
C GLU A 264 53.77 14.64 4.94
N ALA A 265 53.62 14.39 6.24
CA ALA A 265 53.80 13.05 6.79
C ALA A 265 52.71 12.09 6.29
N ALA A 266 51.44 12.51 6.31
CA ALA A 266 50.31 11.73 5.82
C ALA A 266 50.39 11.46 4.31
N ARG A 267 50.79 12.44 3.50
CA ARG A 267 51.05 12.27 2.05
C ARG A 267 52.13 11.22 1.80
N ARG A 268 53.26 11.31 2.49
CA ARG A 268 54.34 10.33 2.38
C ARG A 268 53.92 8.94 2.85
N PHE A 269 53.08 8.87 3.87
CA PHE A 269 52.53 7.60 4.35
C PHE A 269 51.66 6.93 3.29
N LEU A 270 50.71 7.67 2.70
CA LEU A 270 49.85 7.16 1.62
C LEU A 270 50.62 6.85 0.33
N ALA A 271 51.72 7.55 0.04
CA ALA A 271 52.54 7.32 -1.14
C ALA A 271 53.47 6.10 -1.04
N LYS A 272 53.82 5.66 0.18
CA LYS A 272 54.77 4.55 0.41
C LYS A 272 54.17 3.16 0.21
N ASP A 273 52.85 3.04 0.11
CA ASP A 273 52.18 1.74 -0.04
C ASP A 273 50.84 1.89 -0.80
N PRO A 274 50.88 1.95 -2.15
CA PRO A 274 49.65 2.03 -2.96
C PRO A 274 48.79 0.76 -2.86
N ASP A 275 49.42 -0.36 -2.50
CA ASP A 275 48.93 -1.74 -2.65
C ASP A 275 49.05 -2.57 -1.36
N ARG A 276 48.98 -1.96 -0.16
CA ARG A 276 48.96 -2.72 1.10
C ARG A 276 47.64 -3.50 1.25
N THR A 277 47.62 -4.64 0.56
CA THR A 277 46.70 -5.77 0.53
C THR A 277 45.24 -5.44 0.24
N PRO A 278 44.67 -5.90 -0.89
CA PRO A 278 43.27 -6.29 -0.92
C PRO A 278 43.13 -7.43 0.09
N LEU A 279 42.65 -7.14 1.31
CA LEU A 279 42.22 -8.20 2.22
C LEU A 279 41.24 -9.08 1.44
N SER A 280 41.57 -10.36 1.38
CA SER A 280 41.02 -11.32 0.43
C SER A 280 39.50 -11.24 0.34
N THR A 281 38.99 -11.19 -0.88
CA THR A 281 37.60 -11.52 -1.21
C THR A 281 37.25 -13.00 -0.98
N ASP A 282 38.20 -13.83 -0.53
CA ASP A 282 38.00 -15.23 -0.13
C ASP A 282 37.53 -15.34 1.32
N GLY A 283 36.30 -14.87 1.51
CA GLY A 283 35.50 -15.10 2.68
C GLY A 283 34.08 -14.74 2.29
N ARG A 284 33.26 -15.74 1.97
CA ARG A 284 31.79 -15.60 1.89
C ARG A 284 31.22 -15.32 3.29
N GLN A 285 31.67 -14.23 3.91
CA GLN A 285 30.95 -13.58 4.99
C GLN A 285 30.07 -12.53 4.34
N GLN A 286 28.77 -12.71 4.57
CA GLN A 286 27.68 -11.87 4.13
C GLN A 286 28.08 -10.40 4.24
N ALA A 287 27.85 -9.64 3.16
CA ALA A 287 27.96 -8.19 3.17
C ALA A 287 27.32 -7.64 4.46
N PRO A 288 28.07 -6.91 5.31
CA PRO A 288 27.48 -6.20 6.43
C PRO A 288 26.41 -5.25 5.87
N GLY A 289 25.30 -5.12 6.59
CA GLY A 289 24.03 -4.53 6.12
C GLY A 289 24.17 -3.42 5.08
N ARG A 290 23.44 -3.57 3.96
CA ARG A 290 23.35 -2.60 2.86
C ARG A 290 23.31 -1.16 3.40
N ASN A 291 24.38 -0.43 3.16
CA ASN A 291 24.42 1.00 3.36
C ASN A 291 23.38 1.65 2.42
N PRO A 292 22.47 2.51 2.91
CA PRO A 292 21.46 3.17 2.08
C PRO A 292 22.04 4.06 0.96
N PHE A 293 23.36 4.31 0.98
CA PHE A 293 24.08 5.05 -0.06
C PHE A 293 24.65 4.20 -1.21
N ASP A 294 24.60 2.87 -1.14
CA ASP A 294 25.28 1.98 -2.10
C ASP A 294 24.38 1.42 -3.23
N VAL A 295 23.15 1.94 -3.38
CA VAL A 295 22.20 1.49 -4.41
C VAL A 295 22.22 2.42 -5.65
N ILE A 296 23.40 2.68 -6.21
CA ILE A 296 23.58 3.12 -7.61
C ILE A 296 24.91 2.54 -8.13
N ARG A 297 25.02 1.21 -8.10
CA ARG A 297 26.08 0.49 -8.81
C ARG A 297 25.40 -0.60 -9.61
N ASP A 298 25.80 -0.70 -10.87
CA ASP A 298 25.20 -1.51 -11.95
C ASP A 298 24.03 -0.86 -12.69
N THR A 299 24.21 0.38 -13.14
CA THR A 299 23.45 0.87 -14.30
C THR A 299 24.42 1.55 -15.24
N GLN A 300 24.83 0.85 -16.30
CA GLN A 300 25.44 1.47 -17.46
C GLN A 300 24.39 2.37 -18.11
N LEU A 301 24.30 3.61 -17.62
CA LEU A 301 23.59 4.68 -18.33
C LEU A 301 24.49 5.07 -19.51
N MET A 302 24.18 4.49 -20.67
CA MET A 302 24.74 4.93 -21.93
C MET A 302 24.29 6.36 -22.24
N ASP A 303 25.25 7.09 -22.77
CA ASP A 303 25.25 8.45 -23.29
C ASP A 303 23.94 8.85 -24.01
N THR A 304 23.35 9.96 -23.58
CA THR A 304 22.37 10.71 -24.37
C THR A 304 22.56 12.20 -24.09
N SER A 305 23.36 12.83 -24.94
CA SER A 305 23.45 14.28 -25.12
C SER A 305 22.25 14.74 -25.96
N ASP A 306 21.16 15.18 -25.31
CA ASP A 306 20.20 16.12 -25.92
C ASP A 306 19.28 16.77 -24.87
N ASP A 307 19.08 18.08 -25.02
CA ASP A 307 18.61 19.05 -24.02
C ASP A 307 17.07 19.12 -23.82
N SER A 308 16.35 17.99 -23.81
CA SER A 308 14.95 17.96 -23.34
C SER A 308 14.55 16.60 -22.75
N TYR A 309 14.53 16.49 -21.42
CA TYR A 309 13.98 15.30 -20.77
C TYR A 309 12.47 15.21 -21.02
N ALA A 310 11.99 14.04 -21.40
CA ALA A 310 10.57 13.79 -21.65
C ALA A 310 9.73 14.08 -20.40
N SER A 311 8.55 14.68 -20.54
CA SER A 311 7.72 15.07 -19.38
C SER A 311 7.15 13.89 -18.59
N VAL A 312 6.92 12.73 -19.21
CA VAL A 312 6.41 11.53 -18.54
C VAL A 312 7.38 10.35 -18.65
N ALA A 313 7.68 9.68 -17.55
CA ALA A 313 8.32 8.37 -17.57
C ALA A 313 7.28 7.26 -17.34
N VAL A 314 7.20 6.35 -18.30
CA VAL A 314 6.41 5.14 -18.19
C VAL A 314 7.31 4.01 -17.71
N VAL A 315 7.10 3.54 -16.49
CA VAL A 315 7.93 2.50 -15.87
C VAL A 315 7.25 1.14 -16.01
N THR A 316 7.92 0.21 -16.68
CA THR A 316 7.48 -1.18 -16.85
C THR A 316 8.47 -2.13 -16.19
N ARG A 317 7.97 -3.00 -15.31
CA ARG A 317 8.77 -4.05 -14.67
C ARG A 317 8.46 -5.37 -15.35
N THR A 318 9.47 -6.14 -15.71
CA THR A 318 9.29 -7.41 -16.41
C THR A 318 10.31 -8.46 -15.98
N ARG A 319 9.94 -9.73 -16.11
CA ARG A 319 10.80 -10.90 -15.95
C ARG A 319 10.20 -12.08 -16.70
N ASP A 320 10.89 -12.58 -17.72
CA ASP A 320 10.52 -13.77 -18.51
C ASP A 320 9.09 -13.73 -19.11
N ARG A 321 8.64 -12.55 -19.55
CA ARG A 321 7.27 -12.31 -20.06
C ARG A 321 7.24 -11.58 -21.42
N PRO A 322 7.89 -12.12 -22.46
CA PRO A 322 8.02 -11.44 -23.75
C PRO A 322 6.68 -11.14 -24.45
N VAL A 323 5.69 -12.03 -24.34
CA VAL A 323 4.38 -11.87 -25.01
C VAL A 323 3.63 -10.64 -24.49
N THR A 324 3.66 -10.44 -23.18
CA THR A 324 2.92 -9.36 -22.54
C THR A 324 3.73 -8.06 -22.57
N LEU A 325 5.06 -8.11 -22.45
CA LEU A 325 5.89 -6.93 -22.69
C LEU A 325 5.69 -6.35 -24.10
N ALA A 326 5.46 -7.21 -25.11
CA ALA A 326 5.11 -6.76 -26.45
C ALA A 326 3.72 -6.08 -26.53
N ARG A 327 2.78 -6.42 -25.63
CA ARG A 327 1.48 -5.73 -25.50
C ARG A 327 1.66 -4.31 -24.97
N VAL A 328 2.49 -4.14 -23.95
CA VAL A 328 2.86 -2.81 -23.43
C VAL A 328 3.40 -1.94 -24.56
N LEU A 329 4.37 -2.44 -25.32
CA LEU A 329 4.94 -1.70 -26.47
C LEU A 329 3.85 -1.28 -27.48
N ARG A 330 2.94 -2.18 -27.85
CA ARG A 330 1.84 -1.83 -28.77
C ARG A 330 0.97 -0.70 -28.24
N SER A 331 0.66 -0.72 -26.93
CA SER A 331 -0.15 0.34 -26.32
C SER A 331 0.57 1.69 -26.26
N LEU A 332 1.89 1.69 -26.08
CA LEU A 332 2.73 2.90 -26.10
C LEU A 332 2.86 3.49 -27.50
N GLN A 333 3.04 2.65 -28.54
CA GLN A 333 3.10 3.09 -29.93
C GLN A 333 1.82 3.83 -30.35
N GLN A 334 0.68 3.44 -29.79
CA GLN A 334 -0.63 4.03 -30.07
C GLN A 334 -0.92 5.32 -29.29
N GLN A 335 -0.10 5.69 -28.30
CA GLN A 335 -0.34 6.91 -27.52
C GLN A 335 -0.30 8.16 -28.40
N THR A 336 -1.28 9.03 -28.20
CA THR A 336 -1.40 10.32 -28.89
C THR A 336 -0.41 11.36 -28.36
N PHE A 337 -0.10 11.31 -27.06
CA PHE A 337 0.96 12.08 -26.44
C PHE A 337 2.33 11.45 -26.73
N LYS A 338 3.31 12.25 -27.18
CA LYS A 338 4.62 11.75 -27.64
C LYS A 338 5.80 12.15 -26.74
N ASP A 339 5.60 13.07 -25.81
CA ASP A 339 6.64 13.55 -24.91
C ASP A 339 6.82 12.64 -23.68
N PHE A 340 7.12 11.36 -23.93
CA PHE A 340 7.33 10.37 -22.87
C PHE A 340 8.55 9.49 -23.15
N ILE A 341 9.12 8.93 -22.08
CA ILE A 341 10.18 7.92 -22.13
C ILE A 341 9.69 6.61 -21.50
N TRP A 342 9.96 5.49 -22.18
CA TRP A 342 9.64 4.16 -21.67
C TRP A 342 10.83 3.56 -20.93
N VAL A 343 10.70 3.36 -19.62
CA VAL A 343 11.73 2.75 -18.77
C VAL A 343 11.35 1.30 -18.51
N VAL A 344 12.09 0.38 -19.12
CA VAL A 344 11.91 -1.07 -18.93
C VAL A 344 12.90 -1.57 -17.90
N VAL A 345 12.40 -2.18 -16.83
CA VAL A 345 13.22 -2.78 -15.77
C VAL A 345 13.09 -4.30 -15.87
N ASN A 346 14.14 -4.95 -16.36
CA ASN A 346 14.24 -6.41 -16.40
C ASN A 346 14.77 -6.93 -15.05
N ASP A 347 13.90 -7.51 -14.22
CA ASP A 347 14.24 -7.96 -12.86
C ASP A 347 14.74 -9.42 -12.81
N GLY A 348 15.84 -9.70 -13.51
CA GLY A 348 16.38 -11.04 -13.72
C GLY A 348 15.86 -11.72 -14.98
N GLY A 349 16.00 -13.04 -15.08
CA GLY A 349 15.53 -13.80 -16.24
C GLY A 349 16.36 -13.58 -17.51
N GLU A 350 15.78 -13.91 -18.66
CA GLU A 350 16.43 -13.76 -19.96
C GLU A 350 16.46 -12.30 -20.43
N LEU A 351 17.66 -11.80 -20.73
CA LEU A 351 17.86 -10.42 -21.17
C LEU A 351 17.51 -10.21 -22.65
N GLN A 352 17.86 -11.15 -23.52
CA GLN A 352 17.78 -10.98 -24.98
C GLN A 352 16.36 -10.64 -25.48
N PRO A 353 15.28 -11.31 -25.05
CA PRO A 353 13.92 -10.96 -25.51
C PRO A 353 13.47 -9.55 -25.10
N VAL A 354 13.99 -9.05 -23.97
CA VAL A 354 13.70 -7.70 -23.48
C VAL A 354 14.46 -6.65 -24.31
N GLU A 355 15.75 -6.90 -24.60
CA GLU A 355 16.56 -6.05 -25.48
C GLU A 355 15.94 -5.92 -26.88
N GLU A 356 15.48 -7.03 -27.45
CA GLU A 356 14.80 -7.03 -28.75
C GLU A 356 13.51 -6.18 -28.71
N THR A 357 12.77 -6.22 -27.61
CA THR A 357 11.55 -5.41 -27.45
C THR A 357 11.87 -3.93 -27.32
N VAL A 358 12.90 -3.57 -26.56
CA VAL A 358 13.38 -2.19 -26.43
C VAL A 358 13.93 -1.67 -27.77
N ALA A 359 14.64 -2.50 -28.52
CA ALA A 359 15.11 -2.16 -29.87
C ALA A 359 13.96 -1.89 -30.84
N ARG A 360 12.90 -2.71 -30.82
CA ARG A 360 11.66 -2.47 -31.60
C ARG A 360 10.99 -1.15 -31.22
N ALA A 361 10.97 -0.81 -29.93
CA ALA A 361 10.42 0.46 -29.45
C ALA A 361 11.15 1.65 -30.05
N ARG A 362 12.49 1.67 -29.94
CA ARG A 362 13.35 2.72 -30.52
C ARG A 362 13.18 2.82 -32.03
N ALA A 363 13.13 1.69 -32.74
CA ALA A 363 12.92 1.66 -34.19
C ALA A 363 11.55 2.23 -34.60
N SER A 364 10.55 2.16 -33.73
CA SER A 364 9.21 2.75 -33.95
C SER A 364 9.08 4.21 -33.46
N GLY A 365 10.17 4.83 -33.00
CA GLY A 365 10.17 6.21 -32.51
C GLY A 365 9.72 6.39 -31.05
N VAL A 366 9.61 5.31 -30.28
CA VAL A 366 9.36 5.38 -28.83
C VAL A 366 10.71 5.45 -28.10
N ALA A 367 10.96 6.56 -27.40
CA ALA A 367 12.14 6.69 -26.55
C ALA A 367 12.11 5.62 -25.44
N ALA A 368 13.18 4.84 -25.29
CA ALA A 368 13.20 3.74 -24.35
C ALA A 368 14.57 3.52 -23.69
N VAL A 369 14.55 3.22 -22.39
CA VAL A 369 15.69 2.90 -21.54
C VAL A 369 15.50 1.52 -20.94
N LEU A 370 16.56 0.71 -20.93
CA LEU A 370 16.57 -0.62 -20.29
C LEU A 370 17.43 -0.57 -19.03
N VAL A 371 16.86 -0.98 -17.92
CA VAL A 371 17.54 -1.26 -16.66
C VAL A 371 17.50 -2.77 -16.44
N HIS A 372 18.64 -3.42 -16.32
CA HIS A 372 18.71 -4.86 -16.11
C HIS A 372 19.29 -5.19 -14.73
N HIS A 373 18.58 -6.04 -13.99
CA HIS A 373 19.11 -6.70 -12.82
C HIS A 373 19.58 -8.11 -13.21
N PRO A 374 20.86 -8.46 -12.95
CA PRO A 374 21.36 -9.82 -13.21
C PRO A 374 20.62 -10.91 -12.42
N GLN A 375 20.03 -10.54 -11.29
CA GLN A 375 19.20 -11.40 -10.46
C GLN A 375 17.98 -10.62 -9.99
N SER A 376 16.85 -11.31 -9.83
CA SER A 376 15.61 -10.69 -9.36
C SER A 376 15.80 -10.08 -7.97
N LYS A 377 15.47 -8.80 -7.85
CA LYS A 377 15.49 -8.02 -6.60
C LYS A 377 14.09 -7.76 -6.05
N GLY A 378 13.05 -8.19 -6.76
CA GLY A 378 11.66 -8.04 -6.36
C GLY A 378 10.99 -6.81 -6.97
N ARG A 379 9.65 -6.83 -6.96
CA ARG A 379 8.80 -5.84 -7.64
C ARG A 379 9.02 -4.40 -7.16
N ALA A 380 9.18 -4.20 -5.85
CA ALA A 380 9.42 -2.90 -5.25
C ALA A 380 10.81 -2.33 -5.64
N ALA A 381 11.85 -3.16 -5.61
CA ALA A 381 13.19 -2.76 -6.04
C ALA A 381 13.25 -2.43 -7.54
N ALA A 382 12.55 -3.21 -8.36
CA ALA A 382 12.40 -2.92 -9.78
C ALA A 382 11.66 -1.59 -10.03
N ALA A 383 10.59 -1.30 -9.26
CA ALA A 383 9.90 0.00 -9.34
C ALA A 383 10.83 1.16 -8.97
N ASN A 384 11.58 1.04 -7.87
CA ASN A 384 12.56 2.04 -7.43
C ASN A 384 13.64 2.30 -8.49
N ALA A 385 14.14 1.23 -9.13
CA ALA A 385 15.14 1.34 -10.20
C ALA A 385 14.57 2.07 -11.43
N GLY A 386 13.31 1.81 -11.79
CA GLY A 386 12.63 2.49 -12.88
C GLY A 386 12.43 3.98 -12.62
N VAL A 387 11.97 4.36 -11.43
CA VAL A 387 11.81 5.78 -11.04
C VAL A 387 13.16 6.51 -11.03
N ALA A 388 14.23 5.84 -10.63
CA ALA A 388 15.58 6.42 -10.59
C ALA A 388 16.21 6.59 -11.99
N ALA A 389 15.75 5.84 -13.00
CA ALA A 389 16.32 5.84 -14.33
C ALA A 389 15.78 6.94 -15.26
N ALA A 390 14.78 7.71 -14.82
CA ALA A 390 14.24 8.85 -15.55
C ALA A 390 14.16 10.11 -14.68
N ASP A 391 14.34 11.26 -15.33
CA ASP A 391 14.17 12.60 -14.73
C ASP A 391 12.96 13.32 -15.34
N SER A 392 11.86 12.59 -15.48
CA SER A 392 10.60 13.10 -15.99
C SER A 392 9.77 13.73 -14.88
N ARG A 393 8.97 14.74 -15.22
CA ARG A 393 8.07 15.44 -14.29
C ARG A 393 7.02 14.50 -13.71
N TYR A 394 6.42 13.69 -14.57
CA TYR A 394 5.38 12.73 -14.19
C TYR A 394 5.90 11.31 -14.33
N ILE A 395 5.44 10.45 -13.44
CA ILE A 395 5.74 9.03 -13.45
C ILE A 395 4.43 8.25 -13.47
N VAL A 396 4.42 7.14 -14.19
CA VAL A 396 3.31 6.19 -14.19
C VAL A 396 3.85 4.77 -14.35
N TRP A 397 3.22 3.81 -13.67
CA TRP A 397 3.51 2.40 -13.87
C TRP A 397 2.63 1.81 -14.96
N LEU A 398 3.26 1.02 -15.82
CA LEU A 398 2.57 0.16 -16.77
C LEU A 398 3.21 -1.22 -16.62
N ASP A 399 2.62 -2.06 -15.78
CA ASP A 399 3.10 -3.43 -15.56
C ASP A 399 3.10 -4.20 -16.89
N ASP A 400 3.98 -5.19 -17.02
CA ASP A 400 4.26 -5.85 -18.29
C ASP A 400 3.10 -6.65 -18.87
N ASP A 401 2.00 -6.81 -18.14
CA ASP A 401 0.76 -7.46 -18.54
C ASP A 401 -0.40 -6.52 -18.85
N ASP A 402 -0.23 -5.23 -18.61
CA ASP A 402 -1.28 -4.23 -18.75
C ASP A 402 -1.21 -3.46 -20.07
N SER A 403 -2.24 -2.66 -20.35
CA SER A 403 -2.26 -1.78 -21.52
C SER A 403 -3.08 -0.50 -21.31
N TRP A 404 -2.92 0.45 -22.23
CA TRP A 404 -3.67 1.70 -22.24
C TRP A 404 -4.43 1.93 -23.54
N TYR A 405 -5.51 2.70 -23.44
CA TYR A 405 -6.14 3.32 -24.61
C TYR A 405 -5.27 4.46 -25.16
N PRO A 406 -5.36 4.80 -26.47
CA PRO A 406 -4.51 5.80 -27.13
C PRO A 406 -4.46 7.20 -26.50
N GLY A 407 -5.49 7.57 -25.73
CA GLY A 407 -5.62 8.89 -25.11
C GLY A 407 -5.11 9.00 -23.67
N PHE A 408 -4.61 7.90 -23.08
CA PHE A 408 -4.28 7.84 -21.65
C PHE A 408 -3.31 8.95 -21.21
N LEU A 409 -2.13 9.02 -21.84
CA LEU A 409 -1.09 9.97 -21.43
C LEU A 409 -1.52 11.41 -21.66
N ALA A 410 -2.12 11.72 -22.81
CA ALA A 410 -2.58 13.07 -23.14
C ALA A 410 -3.55 13.60 -22.08
N LYS A 411 -4.60 12.82 -21.78
CA LYS A 411 -5.65 13.25 -20.86
C LYS A 411 -5.19 13.30 -19.40
N ALA A 412 -4.33 12.38 -18.97
CA ALA A 412 -3.77 12.40 -17.63
C ALA A 412 -2.84 13.61 -17.42
N VAL A 413 -1.99 13.92 -18.41
CA VAL A 413 -1.11 15.10 -18.37
C VAL A 413 -1.93 16.38 -18.41
N ASP A 414 -2.87 16.54 -19.35
CA ASP A 414 -3.73 17.73 -19.43
C ASP A 414 -4.46 17.98 -18.11
N PHE A 415 -5.02 16.92 -17.50
CA PHE A 415 -5.67 17.04 -16.19
C PHE A 415 -4.73 17.55 -15.10
N LEU A 416 -3.51 17.01 -15.01
CA LEU A 416 -2.52 17.41 -14.01
C LEU A 416 -1.97 18.81 -14.26
N GLU A 417 -1.86 19.21 -15.52
CA GLU A 417 -1.42 20.53 -15.94
C GLU A 417 -2.47 21.59 -15.60
N ASP A 418 -3.73 21.34 -15.93
CA ASP A 418 -4.86 22.25 -15.68
C ASP A 418 -5.16 22.41 -14.18
N ASN A 419 -4.82 21.41 -13.36
CA ASN A 419 -5.14 21.37 -11.93
C ASN A 419 -3.91 21.33 -11.02
N ARG A 420 -2.76 21.74 -11.55
CA ARG A 420 -1.42 21.57 -10.93
C ARG A 420 -1.31 22.13 -9.52
N ASP A 421 -2.02 23.21 -9.22
CA ASP A 421 -2.01 23.85 -7.89
C ASP A 421 -2.67 22.98 -6.82
N ARG A 422 -3.60 22.12 -7.22
CA ARG A 422 -4.36 21.26 -6.31
C ARG A 422 -3.92 19.80 -6.38
N PHE A 423 -3.98 19.19 -7.55
CA PHE A 423 -3.73 17.76 -7.70
C PHE A 423 -2.25 17.49 -8.00
N LYS A 424 -1.67 16.55 -7.24
CA LYS A 424 -0.30 16.06 -7.46
C LYS A 424 -0.27 14.69 -8.11
N ALA A 425 -1.43 14.03 -8.22
CA ALA A 425 -1.60 12.83 -9.01
C ALA A 425 -3.01 12.76 -9.58
N VAL A 426 -3.20 11.91 -10.57
CA VAL A 426 -4.50 11.61 -11.17
C VAL A 426 -4.66 10.10 -11.30
N VAL A 427 -5.88 9.63 -11.02
CA VAL A 427 -6.32 8.27 -11.29
C VAL A 427 -7.34 8.32 -12.41
N THR A 428 -7.11 7.55 -13.49
CA THR A 428 -8.08 7.43 -14.58
C THR A 428 -9.09 6.32 -14.31
N GLY A 429 -10.21 6.31 -15.03
CA GLY A 429 -11.04 5.12 -15.12
C GLY A 429 -10.24 3.94 -15.68
N CYS A 430 -10.59 2.73 -15.23
CA CYS A 430 -9.91 1.49 -15.60
C CYS A 430 -10.93 0.38 -15.87
N GLU A 431 -10.64 -0.47 -16.84
CA GLU A 431 -11.37 -1.71 -17.10
C GLU A 431 -10.51 -2.91 -16.71
N VAL A 432 -11.13 -3.93 -16.13
CA VAL A 432 -10.55 -5.25 -15.97
C VAL A 432 -10.76 -6.02 -17.27
N VAL A 433 -9.67 -6.44 -17.91
CA VAL A 433 -9.70 -7.34 -19.07
C VAL A 433 -9.46 -8.76 -18.57
N LEU A 434 -10.47 -9.61 -18.66
CA LEU A 434 -10.38 -11.02 -18.26
C LEU A 434 -9.77 -11.82 -19.41
N GLU A 435 -8.75 -12.59 -19.12
CA GLU A 435 -7.97 -13.33 -20.10
C GLU A 435 -7.80 -14.81 -19.72
N ARG A 436 -7.64 -15.65 -20.73
CA ARG A 436 -7.26 -17.06 -20.59
C ARG A 436 -6.06 -17.36 -21.48
N GLN A 437 -5.11 -18.12 -20.95
CA GLN A 437 -4.02 -18.65 -21.75
C GLN A 437 -4.47 -19.90 -22.51
N VAL A 438 -4.19 -19.94 -23.81
CA VAL A 438 -4.46 -21.08 -24.69
C VAL A 438 -3.20 -21.38 -25.47
N GLY A 439 -2.41 -22.36 -25.01
CA GLY A 439 -1.05 -22.59 -25.53
C GLY A 439 -0.13 -21.39 -25.28
N ASP A 440 0.54 -20.93 -26.33
CA ASP A 440 1.43 -19.76 -26.28
C ASP A 440 0.69 -18.41 -26.48
N GLN A 441 -0.65 -18.44 -26.54
CA GLN A 441 -1.47 -17.26 -26.77
C GLN A 441 -2.26 -16.86 -25.52
N ILE A 442 -2.48 -15.55 -25.38
CA ILE A 442 -3.34 -14.97 -24.36
C ILE A 442 -4.56 -14.41 -25.07
N VAL A 443 -5.74 -14.91 -24.72
CA VAL A 443 -7.02 -14.56 -25.35
C VAL A 443 -7.90 -13.85 -24.34
N GLU A 444 -8.48 -12.73 -24.76
CA GLU A 444 -9.49 -12.02 -23.98
C GLU A 444 -10.81 -12.82 -23.96
N VAL A 445 -11.38 -13.01 -22.76
CA VAL A 445 -12.64 -13.74 -22.54
C VAL A 445 -13.75 -12.85 -21.98
N GLY A 446 -13.42 -11.63 -21.53
CA GLY A 446 -14.40 -10.67 -21.03
C GLY A 446 -13.78 -9.35 -20.61
N ARG A 447 -14.65 -8.37 -20.33
CA ARG A 447 -14.29 -7.07 -19.76
C ARG A 447 -15.28 -6.65 -18.70
N GLU A 448 -14.79 -6.01 -17.66
CA GLU A 448 -15.58 -5.46 -16.56
C GLU A 448 -15.05 -4.08 -16.16
N SER A 449 -15.90 -3.20 -15.66
CA SER A 449 -15.43 -1.90 -15.15
C SER A 449 -14.72 -2.10 -13.81
N TYR A 450 -13.53 -1.52 -13.65
CA TYR A 450 -12.91 -1.43 -12.33
C TYR A 450 -13.65 -0.37 -11.50
N PRO A 451 -14.05 -0.66 -10.24
CA PRO A 451 -14.80 0.28 -9.42
C PRO A 451 -13.91 1.46 -9.00
N MET A 452 -14.35 2.68 -9.33
CA MET A 452 -13.71 3.92 -8.90
C MET A 452 -14.34 4.44 -7.60
N PRO A 453 -13.60 5.20 -6.76
CA PRO A 453 -14.17 5.86 -5.59
C PRO A 453 -15.43 6.67 -5.90
N ALA A 454 -16.48 6.44 -5.09
CA ALA A 454 -17.76 7.14 -5.21
C ALA A 454 -17.71 8.55 -4.60
N GLY A 455 -18.29 9.52 -5.31
CA GLY A 455 -18.37 10.92 -4.89
C GLY A 455 -17.06 11.70 -5.08
N GLY A 456 -17.18 13.02 -5.29
CA GLY A 456 -16.04 13.93 -5.41
C GLY A 456 -15.23 13.82 -6.71
N ASP A 457 -14.22 14.70 -6.79
CA ASP A 457 -13.22 14.81 -7.86
C ASP A 457 -11.83 14.34 -7.41
N SER A 458 -11.71 13.81 -6.19
CA SER A 458 -10.46 13.31 -5.62
C SER A 458 -10.64 12.03 -4.81
N VAL A 459 -9.56 11.27 -4.63
CA VAL A 459 -9.52 10.06 -3.79
C VAL A 459 -9.53 10.48 -2.32
N PRO A 460 -10.56 10.12 -1.52
CA PRO A 460 -10.57 10.43 -0.10
C PRO A 460 -9.47 9.65 0.64
N VAL A 461 -8.77 10.33 1.55
CA VAL A 461 -7.74 9.70 2.40
C VAL A 461 -8.29 8.45 3.09
N VAL A 462 -9.48 8.55 3.67
CA VAL A 462 -10.13 7.42 4.38
C VAL A 462 -10.39 6.21 3.48
N THR A 463 -10.66 6.42 2.19
CA THR A 463 -10.87 5.34 1.22
C THR A 463 -9.55 4.62 0.97
N LEU A 464 -8.47 5.37 0.75
CA LEU A 464 -7.14 4.81 0.53
C LEU A 464 -6.58 4.12 1.78
N MET A 465 -6.93 4.58 2.98
CA MET A 465 -6.54 3.91 4.23
C MET A 465 -7.29 2.58 4.45
N ALA A 466 -8.49 2.43 3.87
CA ALA A 466 -9.29 1.21 3.99
C ALA A 466 -8.86 0.10 3.01
N GLY A 467 -8.30 0.47 1.86
CA GLY A 467 -7.85 -0.44 0.81
C GLY A 467 -7.24 0.33 -0.36
N ASN A 468 -6.56 -0.35 -1.27
CA ASN A 468 -6.10 0.26 -2.52
C ASN A 468 -7.27 0.30 -3.53
N PRO A 469 -7.83 1.48 -3.88
CA PRO A 469 -9.05 1.57 -4.67
C PRO A 469 -8.77 1.71 -6.17
N PHE A 470 -7.53 1.58 -6.61
CA PHE A 470 -7.14 1.63 -8.02
C PHE A 470 -5.84 0.83 -8.26
N PRO A 471 -5.67 0.19 -9.43
CA PRO A 471 -4.43 -0.49 -9.80
C PRO A 471 -3.35 0.51 -10.27
N PRO A 472 -2.06 0.15 -10.21
CA PRO A 472 -0.96 1.03 -10.63
C PRO A 472 -1.06 1.54 -12.07
N VAL A 473 -1.62 0.74 -12.99
CA VAL A 473 -1.78 1.06 -14.42
C VAL A 473 -2.52 2.37 -14.69
N CYS A 474 -3.36 2.83 -13.76
CA CYS A 474 -4.19 4.03 -13.96
C CYS A 474 -3.75 5.24 -13.11
N PHE A 475 -2.61 5.17 -12.43
CA PHE A 475 -2.14 6.17 -11.47
C PHE A 475 -0.91 6.93 -11.99
N VAL A 476 -1.11 8.19 -12.37
CA VAL A 476 -0.03 9.09 -12.81
C VAL A 476 0.24 10.11 -11.72
N PHE A 477 1.49 10.29 -11.31
CA PHE A 477 1.85 11.18 -10.21
C PHE A 477 3.03 12.10 -10.53
N ASP A 478 3.04 13.26 -9.88
CA ASP A 478 4.14 14.22 -9.86
C ASP A 478 5.36 13.61 -9.15
N ARG A 479 6.48 13.57 -9.88
CA ARG A 479 7.71 12.93 -9.41
C ARG A 479 8.24 13.58 -8.14
N ALA A 480 8.24 14.91 -8.05
CA ALA A 480 8.76 15.62 -6.88
C ALA A 480 7.98 15.24 -5.61
N THR A 481 6.64 15.23 -5.71
CA THR A 481 5.77 14.76 -4.62
C THR A 481 6.02 13.29 -4.29
N GLY A 482 6.18 12.43 -5.30
CA GLY A 482 6.52 11.01 -5.12
C GLY A 482 7.86 10.79 -4.43
N LEU A 483 8.91 11.53 -4.81
CA LEU A 483 10.23 11.46 -4.17
C LEU A 483 10.18 11.96 -2.73
N ALA A 484 9.39 12.99 -2.44
CA ALA A 484 9.17 13.47 -1.07
C ALA A 484 8.45 12.44 -0.18
N CYS A 485 7.75 11.47 -0.77
CA CYS A 485 7.18 10.35 -0.03
C CYS A 485 8.24 9.37 0.47
N GLY A 486 9.39 9.27 -0.21
CA GLY A 486 10.39 8.22 -0.04
C GLY A 486 10.16 7.04 -1.00
N ARG A 487 11.10 6.10 -1.02
CA ARG A 487 11.08 4.94 -1.95
C ARG A 487 9.95 3.96 -1.67
N TYR A 488 9.69 3.06 -2.61
CA TYR A 488 8.93 1.85 -2.33
C TYR A 488 9.67 1.02 -1.28
N ASP A 489 8.94 0.50 -0.28
CA ASP A 489 9.51 -0.37 0.74
C ASP A 489 9.88 -1.73 0.13
N GLU A 490 11.17 -1.94 -0.15
CA GLU A 490 11.68 -3.16 -0.80
C GLU A 490 11.50 -4.43 0.04
N ARG A 491 11.03 -4.32 1.29
CA ARG A 491 10.67 -5.48 2.13
C ARG A 491 9.27 -6.00 1.82
N LEU A 492 8.47 -5.26 1.07
CA LEU A 492 7.13 -5.65 0.65
C LEU A 492 7.22 -6.35 -0.71
N ASP A 493 7.00 -7.65 -0.72
CA ASP A 493 6.87 -8.44 -1.96
C ASP A 493 5.54 -8.16 -2.68
N LEU A 494 4.55 -7.67 -1.93
CA LEU A 494 3.22 -7.28 -2.35
C LEU A 494 2.71 -6.11 -1.52
N TRP A 495 1.74 -5.38 -2.06
CA TRP A 495 1.12 -4.19 -1.44
C TRP A 495 2.04 -2.97 -1.36
N GLU A 496 3.17 -3.00 -2.09
CA GLU A 496 4.12 -1.90 -2.15
C GLU A 496 3.50 -0.64 -2.76
N ASP A 497 2.61 -0.82 -3.74
CA ASP A 497 1.79 0.20 -4.37
C ASP A 497 0.84 0.86 -3.36
N TRP A 498 0.13 0.05 -2.59
CA TRP A 498 -0.81 0.54 -1.61
C TRP A 498 -0.10 1.34 -0.50
N GLU A 499 1.00 0.79 0.02
CA GLU A 499 1.81 1.45 1.04
C GLU A 499 2.29 2.83 0.55
N PHE A 500 2.86 2.90 -0.65
CA PHE A 500 3.30 4.15 -1.25
C PHE A 500 2.13 5.14 -1.43
N ASN A 501 1.00 4.67 -1.95
CA ASN A 501 -0.18 5.51 -2.19
C ASN A 501 -0.70 6.13 -0.87
N THR A 502 -0.66 5.39 0.26
CA THR A 502 -1.03 5.96 1.57
C THR A 502 -0.10 7.09 2.02
N ARG A 503 1.20 7.00 1.73
CA ARG A 503 2.15 8.10 1.99
C ARG A 503 1.96 9.28 1.04
N PHE A 504 1.59 8.99 -0.21
CA PHE A 504 1.35 9.98 -1.25
C PHE A 504 0.14 10.86 -0.95
N VAL A 505 -1.02 10.26 -0.64
CA VAL A 505 -2.27 11.01 -0.42
C VAL A 505 -2.20 11.97 0.76
N LEU A 506 -1.30 11.71 1.71
CA LEU A 506 -1.04 12.59 2.86
C LEU A 506 -0.20 13.82 2.50
N ARG A 507 0.46 13.82 1.32
CA ARG A 507 1.28 14.92 0.83
C ARG A 507 0.67 15.66 -0.36
N GLY A 508 -0.09 14.97 -1.20
CA GLY A 508 -0.71 15.56 -2.39
C GLY A 508 -2.08 14.96 -2.67
N GLU A 509 -3.04 15.81 -3.03
CA GLU A 509 -4.37 15.34 -3.45
C GLU A 509 -4.26 14.55 -4.76
N ILE A 510 -5.01 13.45 -4.83
CA ILE A 510 -5.11 12.59 -6.00
C ILE A 510 -6.45 12.87 -6.68
N GLY A 511 -6.42 13.47 -7.87
CA GLY A 511 -7.62 13.74 -8.66
C GLY A 511 -8.19 12.49 -9.34
N LEU A 512 -9.48 12.52 -9.66
CA LEU A 512 -10.21 11.46 -10.33
C LEU A 512 -10.61 11.88 -11.75
N LEU A 513 -9.94 11.33 -12.76
CA LEU A 513 -10.34 11.44 -14.16
C LEU A 513 -11.24 10.24 -14.50
N ARG A 514 -12.56 10.45 -14.51
CA ARG A 514 -13.55 9.35 -14.64
C ARG A 514 -13.58 8.65 -15.99
N GLU A 515 -12.84 9.13 -16.97
CA GLU A 515 -12.76 8.47 -18.27
C GLU A 515 -11.94 7.18 -18.19
N THR A 516 -12.49 6.10 -18.75
CA THR A 516 -11.79 4.81 -18.85
C THR A 516 -10.66 4.90 -19.86
N LEU A 517 -9.42 4.88 -19.38
CA LEU A 517 -8.21 5.05 -20.19
C LEU A 517 -7.18 3.92 -20.00
N ALA A 518 -7.35 3.10 -18.97
CA ALA A 518 -6.44 2.01 -18.64
C ALA A 518 -7.12 0.63 -18.67
N CYS A 519 -6.37 -0.39 -19.08
CA CYS A 519 -6.79 -1.78 -19.12
C CYS A 519 -5.92 -2.58 -18.14
N TYR A 520 -6.54 -3.09 -17.07
CA TYR A 520 -5.92 -3.97 -16.09
C TYR A 520 -6.22 -5.43 -16.43
N HIS A 521 -5.23 -6.17 -16.93
CA HIS A 521 -5.45 -7.51 -17.45
C HIS A 521 -5.34 -8.57 -16.33
N GLN A 522 -6.33 -9.45 -16.22
CA GLN A 522 -6.40 -10.52 -15.23
C GLN A 522 -6.55 -11.88 -15.91
N ARG A 523 -5.61 -12.81 -15.65
CA ARG A 523 -5.64 -14.18 -16.16
C ARG A 523 -6.09 -15.17 -15.11
N GLU A 524 -6.84 -16.19 -15.53
CA GLU A 524 -7.10 -17.39 -14.72
C GLU A 524 -5.79 -18.15 -14.42
N ALA A 525 -5.69 -18.73 -13.22
CA ALA A 525 -4.53 -19.51 -12.79
C ALA A 525 -4.27 -20.71 -13.72
N ASN A 526 -3.03 -20.90 -14.17
CA ASN A 526 -2.63 -22.12 -14.87
C ASN A 526 -1.80 -23.04 -13.97
N ASP A 527 -1.75 -24.33 -14.31
CA ASP A 527 -1.00 -25.34 -13.54
C ASP A 527 0.53 -25.13 -13.55
N ASP A 528 1.07 -24.37 -14.50
CA ASP A 528 2.52 -24.15 -14.68
C ASP A 528 3.04 -22.80 -14.14
N GLY A 529 2.17 -21.89 -13.70
CA GLY A 529 2.51 -20.59 -13.14
C GLY A 529 3.15 -19.59 -14.12
N THR A 530 3.23 -19.93 -15.42
CA THR A 530 3.79 -19.06 -16.45
C THR A 530 2.77 -17.95 -16.76
N TYR A 531 3.21 -16.69 -16.82
CA TYR A 531 2.34 -15.53 -17.00
C TYR A 531 1.25 -15.32 -15.93
N ASP A 532 1.37 -15.94 -14.75
CA ASP A 532 0.39 -15.77 -13.68
C ASP A 532 0.28 -14.33 -13.16
N ASN A 533 -0.94 -13.91 -12.87
CA ASN A 533 -1.18 -12.63 -12.24
C ASN A 533 -0.79 -12.66 -10.76
N THR A 534 -0.51 -11.49 -10.19
CA THR A 534 -0.19 -11.40 -8.76
C THR A 534 -1.34 -11.82 -7.84
N LYS A 535 -2.59 -11.79 -8.33
CA LYS A 535 -3.79 -12.25 -7.59
C LYS A 535 -3.81 -13.76 -7.34
N THR A 536 -3.04 -14.58 -8.04
CA THR A 536 -3.04 -16.05 -7.90
C THR A 536 -2.16 -16.57 -6.75
N TYR A 537 -1.51 -15.70 -5.98
CA TYR A 537 -0.76 -16.11 -4.80
C TYR A 537 -1.69 -16.53 -3.63
N ARG A 538 -1.48 -17.73 -3.10
CA ARG A 538 -2.19 -18.21 -1.89
C ARG A 538 -1.90 -17.27 -0.71
N TYR A 539 -2.98 -16.75 -0.14
CA TYR A 539 -3.09 -15.60 0.78
C TYR A 539 -2.29 -15.64 2.11
N SER A 540 -1.46 -16.63 2.43
CA SER A 540 -0.92 -16.75 3.79
C SER A 540 0.33 -15.90 4.09
N GLY A 541 1.31 -15.82 3.17
CA GLY A 541 2.57 -15.11 3.39
C GLY A 541 2.46 -13.57 3.28
N PRO A 542 1.91 -13.03 2.18
CA PRO A 542 1.87 -11.59 1.92
C PRO A 542 0.98 -10.78 2.88
N LEU A 543 -0.10 -11.37 3.39
CA LEU A 543 -0.95 -10.74 4.41
C LEU A 543 -0.19 -10.53 5.72
N LEU A 544 0.68 -11.47 6.09
CA LEU A 544 1.50 -11.36 7.29
C LEU A 544 2.50 -10.21 7.18
N THR A 545 3.14 -10.05 6.01
CA THR A 545 4.09 -8.94 5.76
C THR A 545 3.41 -7.57 5.89
N PHE A 546 2.20 -7.41 5.36
CA PHE A 546 1.44 -6.16 5.49
C PHE A 546 0.99 -5.89 6.93
N GLN A 547 0.52 -6.91 7.66
CA GLN A 547 0.18 -6.79 9.08
C GLN A 547 1.38 -6.37 9.93
N VAL A 548 2.55 -6.96 9.68
CA VAL A 548 3.81 -6.59 10.35
C VAL A 548 4.17 -5.12 10.08
N TRP A 549 3.95 -4.63 8.85
CA TRP A 549 4.13 -3.21 8.52
C TRP A 549 3.13 -2.32 9.30
N GLN A 550 1.83 -2.67 9.32
CA GLN A 550 0.82 -1.91 10.06
C GLN A 550 1.16 -1.82 11.56
N ASP A 551 1.52 -2.96 12.16
CA ASP A 551 1.94 -3.04 13.56
C ASP A 551 3.15 -2.14 13.84
N ARG A 552 4.10 -2.08 12.91
CA ARG A 552 5.27 -1.21 13.03
C ARG A 552 4.88 0.26 13.06
N GLU A 553 4.01 0.70 12.16
CA GLU A 553 3.57 2.11 12.13
C GLU A 553 2.72 2.48 13.34
N LEU A 554 1.86 1.57 13.82
CA LEU A 554 1.11 1.76 15.07
C LEU A 554 2.04 1.87 16.28
N ARG A 555 3.08 1.03 16.37
CA ARG A 555 4.09 1.10 17.44
C ARG A 555 4.83 2.43 17.42
N LYS A 556 5.27 2.89 16.24
CA LYS A 556 5.90 4.22 16.09
C LYS A 556 4.99 5.34 16.59
N ALA A 557 3.70 5.31 16.25
CA ALA A 557 2.74 6.32 16.69
C ALA A 557 2.54 6.28 18.22
N VAL A 558 2.52 5.10 18.83
CA VAL A 558 2.46 4.94 20.29
C VAL A 558 3.74 5.46 20.95
N ASP A 559 4.91 5.07 20.45
CA ASP A 559 6.21 5.46 20.97
C ASP A 559 6.44 6.97 20.86
N ALA A 560 5.93 7.59 19.79
CA ALA A 560 5.94 9.03 19.59
C ALA A 560 4.87 9.78 20.41
N GLY A 561 4.04 9.08 21.19
CA GLY A 561 2.96 9.67 21.99
C GLY A 561 1.78 10.21 21.17
N GLN A 562 1.71 9.88 19.88
CA GLN A 562 0.66 10.33 18.96
C GLN A 562 -0.63 9.52 19.11
N LEU A 563 -0.55 8.29 19.63
CA LEU A 563 -1.69 7.41 19.83
C LEU A 563 -1.64 6.74 21.22
N SER A 564 -2.76 6.73 21.94
CA SER A 564 -2.84 6.06 23.24
C SER A 564 -3.28 4.60 23.11
N ARG A 565 -2.85 3.77 24.08
CA ARG A 565 -3.29 2.37 24.18
C ARG A 565 -4.82 2.24 24.25
N GLY A 566 -5.52 3.21 24.84
CA GLY A 566 -6.98 3.23 24.91
C GLY A 566 -7.64 3.32 23.53
N VAL A 567 -7.09 4.15 22.63
CA VAL A 567 -7.60 4.28 21.25
C VAL A 567 -7.39 2.99 20.46
N LEU A 568 -6.25 2.32 20.62
CA LEU A 568 -5.98 1.03 19.99
C LEU A 568 -6.96 -0.07 20.44
N LEU A 569 -7.27 -0.13 21.74
CA LEU A 569 -8.25 -1.07 22.27
C LEU A 569 -9.65 -0.84 21.67
N TYR A 570 -10.05 0.43 21.52
CA TYR A 570 -11.32 0.80 20.89
C TYR A 570 -11.36 0.44 19.40
N LEU A 571 -10.29 0.73 18.65
CA LEU A 571 -10.17 0.31 17.24
C LEU A 571 -10.23 -1.21 17.09
N GLY A 572 -9.65 -1.97 18.02
CA GLY A 572 -9.75 -3.43 18.06
C GLY A 572 -11.16 -3.95 18.36
N GLU A 573 -11.97 -3.20 19.12
CA GLU A 573 -13.39 -3.50 19.30
C GLU A 573 -14.19 -3.26 18.02
N LEU A 574 -13.98 -2.10 17.37
CA LEU A 574 -14.60 -1.80 16.07
C LEU A 574 -14.25 -2.84 15.00
N LYS A 575 -13.00 -3.29 14.94
CA LYS A 575 -12.58 -4.34 14.00
C LYS A 575 -13.29 -5.67 14.28
N ARG A 576 -13.46 -6.06 15.55
CA ARG A 576 -14.21 -7.28 15.92
C ARG A 576 -15.67 -7.19 15.51
N ASP A 577 -16.29 -6.03 15.70
CA ASP A 577 -17.68 -5.84 15.29
C ASP A 577 -17.84 -5.82 13.77
N ALA A 578 -16.89 -5.23 13.04
CA ALA A 578 -16.87 -5.29 11.58
C ALA A 578 -16.76 -6.72 11.06
N VAL A 579 -15.87 -7.56 11.63
CA VAL A 579 -15.76 -8.98 11.26
C VAL A 579 -17.07 -9.73 11.52
N ARG A 580 -17.73 -9.49 12.66
CA ARG A 580 -19.04 -10.10 12.95
C ARG A 580 -20.13 -9.70 11.95
N VAL A 581 -20.09 -8.46 11.46
CA VAL A 581 -21.04 -7.98 10.44
C VAL A 581 -20.75 -8.65 9.10
N ASP A 582 -19.48 -8.76 8.71
CA ASP A 582 -19.05 -9.42 7.47
C ASP A 582 -19.42 -10.91 7.43
N GLU A 583 -19.19 -11.63 8.53
CA GLU A 583 -19.62 -13.03 8.68
C GLU A 583 -21.14 -13.20 8.50
N ARG A 584 -21.92 -12.25 9.03
CA ARG A 584 -23.38 -12.25 8.87
C ARG A 584 -23.80 -11.93 7.44
N LEU A 585 -23.12 -10.99 6.78
CA LEU A 585 -23.42 -10.62 5.40
C LEU A 585 -23.12 -11.78 4.45
N THR A 586 -21.95 -12.40 4.59
CA THR A 586 -21.56 -13.60 3.83
C THR A 586 -22.55 -14.74 4.03
N ALA A 587 -23.01 -14.96 5.27
CA ALA A 587 -24.05 -15.96 5.55
C ALA A 587 -25.37 -15.62 4.86
N SER A 588 -25.74 -14.34 4.82
CA SER A 588 -26.93 -13.84 4.14
C SER A 588 -26.83 -14.01 2.61
N GLU A 589 -25.68 -13.74 2.01
CA GLU A 589 -25.44 -13.92 0.58
C GLU A 589 -25.55 -15.38 0.17
N ARG A 590 -24.95 -16.30 0.94
CA ARG A 590 -25.08 -17.75 0.69
C ARG A 590 -26.54 -18.21 0.77
N LEU A 591 -27.28 -17.70 1.75
CA LEU A 591 -28.71 -18.00 1.88
C LEU A 591 -29.50 -17.46 0.67
N SER A 592 -29.19 -16.24 0.21
CA SER A 592 -29.81 -15.62 -0.96
C SER A 592 -29.51 -16.38 -2.25
N ALA A 593 -28.27 -16.83 -2.44
CA ALA A 593 -27.88 -17.66 -3.59
C ALA A 593 -28.63 -19.00 -3.60
N ALA A 594 -28.70 -19.68 -2.45
CA ALA A 594 -29.44 -20.93 -2.32
C ALA A 594 -30.94 -20.76 -2.56
N LEU A 595 -31.54 -19.65 -2.08
CA LEU A 595 -32.92 -19.28 -2.39
C LEU A 595 -33.14 -19.04 -3.88
N THR A 596 -32.22 -18.33 -4.53
CA THR A 596 -32.30 -18.05 -5.97
C THR A 596 -32.22 -19.33 -6.79
N GLU A 597 -31.31 -20.24 -6.43
CA GLU A 597 -31.20 -21.56 -7.07
C GLU A 597 -32.45 -22.41 -6.85
N ALA A 598 -33.00 -22.43 -5.63
CA ALA A 598 -34.23 -23.14 -5.33
C ALA A 598 -35.45 -22.59 -6.09
N VAL A 599 -35.54 -21.26 -6.25
CA VAL A 599 -36.59 -20.59 -7.04
C VAL A 599 -36.41 -20.90 -8.52
N ASN A 600 -35.20 -20.82 -9.06
CA ASN A 600 -34.90 -21.16 -10.46
C ASN A 600 -35.19 -22.64 -10.76
N GLY A 601 -34.80 -23.56 -9.87
CA GLY A 601 -35.15 -24.97 -9.99
C GLY A 601 -36.67 -25.20 -9.95
N SER A 602 -37.38 -24.51 -9.05
CA SER A 602 -38.85 -24.63 -8.95
C SER A 602 -39.57 -24.07 -10.18
N THR A 603 -39.11 -22.94 -10.71
CA THR A 603 -39.68 -22.34 -11.93
C THR A 603 -39.41 -23.21 -13.16
N HIS A 604 -38.22 -23.82 -13.27
CA HIS A 604 -37.90 -24.74 -14.36
C HIS A 604 -38.76 -26.01 -14.30
N HIS A 605 -38.96 -26.57 -13.09
CA HIS A 605 -39.85 -27.70 -12.88
C HIS A 605 -41.31 -27.36 -13.24
N LEU A 606 -41.82 -26.21 -12.80
CA LEU A 606 -43.17 -25.73 -13.14
C LEU A 606 -43.34 -25.50 -14.65
N ALA A 607 -42.33 -24.94 -15.32
CA ALA A 607 -42.34 -24.77 -16.78
C ALA A 607 -42.42 -26.14 -17.50
N GLY A 608 -41.65 -27.13 -17.04
CA GLY A 608 -41.71 -28.50 -17.58
C GLY A 608 -43.07 -29.17 -17.37
N VAL A 609 -43.67 -29.01 -16.19
CA VAL A 609 -45.02 -29.52 -15.89
C VAL A 609 -46.07 -28.85 -16.79
N LEU A 610 -46.03 -27.52 -16.94
CA LEU A 610 -46.95 -26.78 -17.80
C LEU A 610 -46.82 -27.20 -19.27
N GLN A 611 -45.59 -27.42 -19.75
CA GLN A 611 -45.34 -27.91 -21.10
C GLN A 611 -45.91 -29.32 -21.32
N ALA A 612 -45.71 -30.23 -20.36
CA ALA A 612 -46.26 -31.59 -20.42
C ALA A 612 -47.80 -31.58 -20.38
N MET A 613 -48.41 -30.75 -19.53
CA MET A 613 -49.86 -30.59 -19.47
C MET A 613 -50.43 -29.99 -20.77
N SER A 614 -49.73 -29.02 -21.37
CA SER A 614 -50.10 -28.43 -22.66
C SER A 614 -50.06 -29.48 -23.78
N GLN A 615 -48.98 -30.27 -23.88
CA GLN A 615 -48.88 -31.37 -24.85
C GLN A 615 -49.96 -32.43 -24.66
N GLN A 616 -50.30 -32.77 -23.41
CA GLN A 616 -51.37 -33.72 -23.11
C GLN A 616 -52.75 -33.16 -23.48
N ALA A 617 -52.99 -31.87 -23.25
CA ALA A 617 -54.22 -31.19 -23.65
C ALA A 617 -54.35 -31.14 -25.18
N GLU A 618 -53.28 -30.84 -25.91
CA GLU A 618 -53.24 -30.89 -27.38
C GLU A 618 -53.50 -32.29 -27.91
N HIS A 619 -52.93 -33.32 -27.28
CA HIS A 619 -53.15 -34.71 -27.67
C HIS A 619 -54.62 -35.10 -27.45
N ARG A 620 -55.21 -34.77 -26.28
CA ARG A 620 -56.63 -34.99 -26.01
C ARG A 620 -57.55 -34.21 -26.96
N ALA A 621 -57.21 -32.98 -27.31
CA ALA A 621 -57.96 -32.19 -28.28
C ALA A 621 -57.93 -32.84 -29.67
N ARG A 622 -56.77 -33.38 -30.10
CA ARG A 622 -56.64 -34.15 -31.35
C ARG A 622 -57.45 -35.45 -31.31
N ASP A 623 -57.43 -36.16 -30.20
CA ASP A 623 -58.18 -37.41 -30.01
C ASP A 623 -59.70 -37.16 -30.02
N LEU A 624 -60.15 -36.09 -29.36
CA LEU A 624 -61.55 -35.65 -29.38
C LEU A 624 -61.98 -35.19 -30.78
N ALA A 625 -61.13 -34.47 -31.52
CA ALA A 625 -61.40 -34.09 -32.90
C ALA A 625 -61.50 -35.32 -33.82
N ALA A 626 -60.65 -36.35 -33.62
CA ALA A 626 -60.72 -37.61 -34.36
C ALA A 626 -62.00 -38.39 -34.04
N ARG A 627 -62.40 -38.46 -32.76
CA ARG A 627 -63.65 -39.11 -32.32
C ARG A 627 -64.90 -38.38 -32.83
N ALA A 628 -64.90 -37.05 -32.85
CA ALA A 628 -65.99 -36.24 -33.43
C ALA A 628 -66.14 -36.50 -34.94
N LYS A 629 -65.02 -36.69 -35.66
CA LYS A 629 -65.01 -37.05 -37.09
C LYS A 629 -65.57 -38.46 -37.35
N SER A 630 -65.32 -39.41 -36.46
CA SER A 630 -65.89 -40.76 -36.51
C SER A 630 -67.38 -40.81 -36.12
N ALA A 631 -67.81 -39.97 -35.17
CA ALA A 631 -69.22 -39.86 -34.77
C ALA A 631 -70.12 -39.28 -35.88
N GLY A 632 -69.58 -38.39 -36.72
CA GLY A 632 -70.28 -37.89 -37.92
C GLY A 632 -70.66 -39.00 -38.91
N HIS A 633 -69.79 -40.00 -39.11
CA HIS A 633 -70.06 -41.15 -39.99
C HIS A 633 -71.15 -42.09 -39.44
N VAL A 634 -71.29 -42.20 -38.12
CA VAL A 634 -72.31 -43.05 -37.48
C VAL A 634 -73.71 -42.41 -37.56
N LEU A 635 -73.79 -41.07 -37.57
CA LEU A 635 -75.06 -40.34 -37.72
C LEU A 635 -75.65 -40.49 -39.14
N ASP A 636 -74.80 -40.55 -40.17
CA ASP A 636 -75.21 -40.74 -41.57
C ASP A 636 -75.72 -42.16 -41.86
N VAL A 637 -75.16 -43.18 -41.20
CA VAL A 637 -75.56 -44.59 -41.39
C VAL A 637 -76.86 -44.93 -40.64
N LEU A 638 -77.10 -44.31 -39.48
CA LEU A 638 -78.31 -44.54 -38.68
C LEU A 638 -79.57 -43.84 -39.25
N GLN A 639 -79.42 -42.78 -40.04
CA GLN A 639 -80.54 -42.17 -40.78
C GLN A 639 -81.05 -43.06 -41.93
N GLY A 640 -80.27 -44.05 -42.40
CA GLY A 640 -80.66 -45.00 -43.44
C GLY A 640 -81.43 -46.24 -42.94
N ALA A 641 -81.11 -46.74 -41.75
CA ALA A 641 -81.69 -48.01 -41.24
C ALA A 641 -83.08 -47.86 -40.59
N ALA A 642 -83.48 -46.65 -40.18
CA ALA A 642 -84.78 -46.37 -39.55
C ALA A 642 -85.99 -46.45 -40.52
N LYS A 643 -85.77 -46.54 -41.83
CA LYS A 643 -86.83 -46.62 -42.85
C LYS A 643 -87.31 -48.04 -43.19
N SER A 644 -86.61 -49.10 -42.75
CA SER A 644 -86.82 -50.47 -43.24
C SER A 644 -87.40 -51.48 -42.22
N LEU A 645 -87.57 -51.11 -40.94
CA LEU A 645 -87.95 -52.03 -39.86
C LEU A 645 -89.45 -52.02 -39.48
N GLY A 646 -90.31 -51.41 -40.30
CA GLY A 646 -91.72 -51.18 -39.99
C GLY A 646 -92.73 -52.28 -40.35
N TYR A 647 -92.33 -53.43 -40.94
CA TYR A 647 -93.30 -54.33 -41.59
C TYR A 647 -93.35 -55.79 -41.12
N ASP A 648 -92.36 -56.33 -40.38
CA ASP A 648 -92.24 -57.80 -40.24
C ASP A 648 -92.57 -58.38 -38.84
N VAL A 649 -93.10 -57.58 -37.91
CA VAL A 649 -93.35 -58.01 -36.52
C VAL A 649 -94.63 -58.86 -36.33
N SER A 650 -95.49 -59.02 -37.34
CA SER A 650 -96.84 -59.58 -37.11
C SER A 650 -97.04 -61.09 -37.36
N LEU A 651 -96.02 -61.90 -37.70
CA LEU A 651 -96.30 -63.20 -38.36
C LEU A 651 -95.72 -64.49 -37.76
N LEU A 652 -94.96 -64.48 -36.66
CA LEU A 652 -94.19 -65.68 -36.25
C LEU A 652 -94.52 -66.24 -34.85
N GLN A 653 -95.79 -66.17 -34.44
CA GLN A 653 -96.29 -66.79 -33.20
C GLN A 653 -96.65 -68.29 -33.32
N ASP A 654 -96.64 -68.93 -34.51
CA ASP A 654 -97.24 -70.28 -34.69
C ASP A 654 -96.27 -71.48 -34.84
N ALA A 655 -94.96 -71.33 -35.00
CA ALA A 655 -94.08 -72.45 -35.41
C ALA A 655 -93.40 -73.23 -34.26
N SER A 656 -94.11 -73.41 -33.15
CA SER A 656 -93.72 -74.19 -31.96
C SER A 656 -93.46 -75.68 -32.25
N LYS A 657 -93.84 -76.23 -33.42
CA LYS A 657 -93.67 -77.66 -33.73
C LYS A 657 -92.33 -78.07 -34.34
N SER A 658 -91.46 -77.14 -34.74
CA SER A 658 -90.13 -77.48 -35.29
C SER A 658 -89.06 -77.59 -34.17
N LEU A 659 -89.44 -78.22 -33.07
CA LEU A 659 -88.62 -78.43 -31.87
C LEU A 659 -87.70 -79.66 -32.00
N ASP A 660 -87.99 -80.62 -32.88
CA ASP A 660 -87.15 -81.80 -33.09
C ASP A 660 -85.90 -81.54 -33.95
N PHE A 661 -85.93 -80.51 -34.82
CA PHE A 661 -84.72 -80.04 -35.52
C PHE A 661 -83.72 -79.37 -34.57
N ARG A 662 -84.17 -78.95 -33.38
CA ARG A 662 -83.32 -78.33 -32.36
C ARG A 662 -82.39 -79.34 -31.68
N LEU A 663 -82.59 -80.66 -31.81
CA LEU A 663 -81.71 -81.66 -31.19
C LEU A 663 -80.43 -81.93 -32.01
N SER A 664 -80.48 -81.84 -33.33
CA SER A 664 -79.28 -81.99 -34.19
C SER A 664 -78.37 -80.75 -34.20
N ARG A 665 -78.92 -79.55 -33.95
CA ARG A 665 -78.10 -78.32 -33.88
C ARG A 665 -77.35 -78.16 -32.55
N VAL A 666 -77.82 -78.81 -31.48
CA VAL A 666 -77.12 -78.87 -30.17
C VAL A 666 -75.80 -79.64 -30.26
N GLN A 667 -75.68 -80.60 -31.18
CA GLN A 667 -74.42 -81.33 -31.43
C GLN A 667 -73.38 -80.48 -32.20
N GLU A 668 -73.82 -79.43 -32.93
CA GLU A 668 -72.96 -78.46 -33.60
C GLU A 668 -72.48 -77.34 -32.65
N LEU A 669 -73.30 -76.99 -31.65
CA LEU A 669 -72.95 -76.08 -30.56
C LEU A 669 -71.86 -76.65 -29.62
N ALA A 670 -71.78 -77.97 -29.45
CA ALA A 670 -70.74 -78.62 -28.64
C ALA A 670 -69.31 -78.38 -29.19
N LYS A 671 -69.16 -78.18 -30.52
CA LYS A 671 -67.87 -77.80 -31.14
C LYS A 671 -67.53 -76.31 -30.99
N GLY A 672 -68.52 -75.45 -30.72
CA GLY A 672 -68.30 -74.04 -30.39
C GLY A 672 -67.81 -73.82 -28.96
N ILE A 673 -68.17 -74.72 -28.03
CA ILE A 673 -67.73 -74.67 -26.63
C ILE A 673 -66.22 -74.94 -26.51
N ASP A 674 -65.66 -75.84 -27.33
CA ASP A 674 -64.21 -76.08 -27.37
C ASP A 674 -63.40 -74.87 -27.90
N HIS A 675 -64.00 -74.03 -28.77
CA HIS A 675 -63.36 -72.79 -29.25
C HIS A 675 -63.44 -71.66 -28.20
N GLN A 676 -64.55 -71.57 -27.46
CA GLN A 676 -64.70 -70.65 -26.33
C GLN A 676 -63.78 -71.01 -25.15
N LEU A 677 -63.50 -72.31 -24.92
CA LEU A 677 -62.54 -72.74 -23.90
C LEU A 677 -61.09 -72.33 -24.25
N ALA A 678 -60.74 -72.31 -25.54
CA ALA A 678 -59.45 -71.84 -26.03
C ALA A 678 -59.30 -70.30 -25.94
N GLU A 679 -60.38 -69.53 -26.18
CA GLU A 679 -60.41 -68.07 -26.01
C GLU A 679 -60.36 -67.65 -24.52
N GLN A 680 -60.96 -68.44 -23.61
CA GLN A 680 -60.85 -68.23 -22.15
C GLN A 680 -59.45 -68.52 -21.59
N VAL A 681 -58.73 -69.50 -22.16
CA VAL A 681 -57.31 -69.79 -21.80
C VAL A 681 -56.36 -68.67 -22.29
N GLU A 682 -56.64 -68.00 -23.42
CA GLU A 682 -55.88 -66.81 -23.85
C GLU A 682 -56.22 -65.54 -23.05
N LEU A 683 -57.49 -65.35 -22.67
CA LEU A 683 -57.88 -64.29 -21.74
C LEU A 683 -57.19 -64.44 -20.37
N SER A 684 -57.00 -65.67 -19.88
CA SER A 684 -56.24 -65.98 -18.65
C SER A 684 -54.77 -65.52 -18.72
N LYS A 685 -54.09 -65.68 -19.86
CA LYS A 685 -52.70 -65.21 -20.05
C LYS A 685 -52.60 -63.68 -20.08
N GLY A 686 -53.63 -63.00 -20.58
CA GLY A 686 -53.75 -61.54 -20.51
C GLY A 686 -53.96 -61.00 -19.09
N PHE A 687 -54.59 -61.79 -18.21
CA PHE A 687 -54.71 -61.46 -16.79
C PHE A 687 -53.37 -61.58 -16.05
N ASP A 688 -52.51 -62.54 -16.38
CA ASP A 688 -51.16 -62.65 -15.79
C ASP A 688 -50.28 -61.44 -16.13
N HIS A 689 -50.36 -60.93 -17.37
CA HIS A 689 -49.62 -59.73 -17.76
C HIS A 689 -50.17 -58.46 -17.09
N ARG A 690 -51.49 -58.34 -16.94
CA ARG A 690 -52.10 -57.24 -16.17
C ARG A 690 -51.80 -57.33 -14.68
N LEU A 691 -51.73 -58.54 -14.11
CA LEU A 691 -51.34 -58.78 -12.73
C LEU A 691 -49.87 -58.40 -12.51
N ALA A 692 -48.99 -58.70 -13.47
CA ALA A 692 -47.58 -58.26 -13.44
C ALA A 692 -47.45 -56.72 -13.53
N VAL A 693 -48.23 -56.04 -14.38
CA VAL A 693 -48.24 -54.57 -14.47
C VAL A 693 -48.79 -53.94 -13.19
N VAL A 694 -49.82 -54.53 -12.56
CA VAL A 694 -50.35 -54.05 -11.27
C VAL A 694 -49.37 -54.32 -10.13
N GLN A 695 -48.65 -55.44 -10.13
CA GLN A 695 -47.58 -55.72 -9.17
C GLN A 695 -46.38 -54.78 -9.32
N ASP A 696 -46.03 -54.40 -10.56
CA ASP A 696 -44.95 -53.44 -10.83
C ASP A 696 -45.36 -51.99 -10.48
N ALA A 697 -46.62 -51.64 -10.75
CA ALA A 697 -47.21 -50.38 -10.28
C ALA A 697 -47.27 -50.33 -8.74
N SER A 698 -47.56 -51.45 -8.06
CA SER A 698 -47.51 -51.55 -6.60
C SER A 698 -46.10 -51.37 -6.06
N LYS A 699 -45.09 -52.01 -6.66
CA LYS A 699 -43.67 -51.80 -6.28
C LYS A 699 -43.22 -50.36 -6.50
N THR A 700 -43.68 -49.73 -7.58
CA THR A 700 -43.41 -48.32 -7.88
C THR A 700 -44.10 -47.39 -6.87
N LEU A 701 -45.33 -47.74 -6.44
CA LEU A 701 -46.04 -47.03 -5.37
C LEU A 701 -45.36 -47.21 -4.02
N ASP A 702 -44.87 -48.41 -3.69
CA ASP A 702 -44.09 -48.67 -2.47
C ASP A 702 -42.77 -47.89 -2.45
N PHE A 703 -42.09 -47.79 -3.59
CA PHE A 703 -40.90 -46.95 -3.76
C PHE A 703 -41.23 -45.46 -3.63
N ARG A 704 -42.32 -44.98 -4.23
CA ARG A 704 -42.77 -43.59 -4.06
C ARG A 704 -43.18 -43.30 -2.62
N LEU A 705 -43.79 -44.27 -1.93
CA LEU A 705 -44.18 -44.17 -0.54
C LEU A 705 -42.95 -44.10 0.37
N SER A 706 -41.90 -44.89 0.09
CA SER A 706 -40.64 -44.81 0.86
C SER A 706 -39.91 -43.48 0.63
N VAL A 707 -39.90 -42.96 -0.60
CA VAL A 707 -39.35 -41.63 -0.92
C VAL A 707 -40.15 -40.52 -0.24
N LEU A 708 -41.48 -40.63 -0.17
CA LEU A 708 -42.33 -39.68 0.55
C LEU A 708 -42.15 -39.76 2.06
N GLN A 709 -41.97 -40.96 2.63
CA GLN A 709 -41.66 -41.16 4.05
C GLN A 709 -40.30 -40.55 4.41
N GLU A 710 -39.28 -40.71 3.55
CA GLU A 710 -37.98 -40.10 3.76
C GLU A 710 -38.02 -38.57 3.59
N SER A 711 -38.82 -38.08 2.63
CA SER A 711 -39.08 -36.65 2.48
C SER A 711 -39.81 -36.06 3.70
N ALA A 712 -40.75 -36.80 4.29
CA ALA A 712 -41.46 -36.41 5.51
C ALA A 712 -40.50 -36.34 6.71
N ARG A 713 -39.61 -37.33 6.89
CA ARG A 713 -38.53 -37.27 7.90
C ARG A 713 -37.61 -36.07 7.70
N GLY A 714 -37.29 -35.73 6.44
CA GLY A 714 -36.52 -34.52 6.11
C GLY A 714 -37.25 -33.21 6.44
N VAL A 715 -38.58 -33.18 6.34
CA VAL A 715 -39.40 -32.04 6.80
C VAL A 715 -39.44 -31.97 8.33
N GLU A 716 -39.61 -33.10 9.03
CA GLU A 716 -39.56 -33.14 10.50
C GLU A 716 -38.20 -32.70 11.05
N HIS A 717 -37.10 -33.13 10.43
CA HIS A 717 -35.75 -32.70 10.81
C HIS A 717 -35.56 -31.18 10.59
N ARG A 718 -36.08 -30.63 9.48
CA ARG A 718 -36.03 -29.17 9.22
C ARG A 718 -36.88 -28.38 10.20
N LEU A 719 -38.05 -28.90 10.60
CA LEU A 719 -38.89 -28.29 11.63
C LEU A 719 -38.21 -28.34 13.01
N ALA A 720 -37.52 -29.42 13.35
CA ALA A 720 -36.73 -29.51 14.59
C ALA A 720 -35.57 -28.50 14.62
N VAL A 721 -34.86 -28.33 13.49
CA VAL A 721 -33.80 -27.32 13.35
C VAL A 721 -34.35 -25.89 13.43
N GLN A 722 -35.52 -25.62 12.84
CA GLN A 722 -36.22 -24.34 12.96
C GLN A 722 -36.68 -24.06 14.40
N ALA A 723 -37.16 -25.08 15.12
CA ALA A 723 -37.56 -24.96 16.51
C ALA A 723 -36.36 -24.65 17.44
N GLU A 724 -35.21 -25.28 17.22
CA GLU A 724 -33.98 -24.93 17.95
C GLU A 724 -33.44 -23.54 17.58
N SER A 725 -33.58 -23.14 16.32
CA SER A 725 -33.23 -21.78 15.88
C SER A 725 -34.13 -20.72 16.56
N ALA A 726 -35.42 -21.02 16.77
CA ALA A 726 -36.33 -20.15 17.50
C ALA A 726 -35.98 -20.04 18.99
N LYS A 727 -35.60 -21.14 19.65
CA LYS A 727 -35.10 -21.10 21.04
C LYS A 727 -33.80 -20.32 21.17
N ALA A 728 -32.89 -20.46 20.20
CA ALA A 728 -31.66 -19.67 20.16
C ALA A 728 -31.93 -18.17 19.95
N LEU A 729 -32.97 -17.83 19.18
CA LEU A 729 -33.42 -16.45 19.00
C LEU A 729 -33.97 -15.86 20.31
N ASP A 730 -34.78 -16.63 21.03
CA ASP A 730 -35.36 -16.25 22.32
C ASP A 730 -34.28 -16.02 23.39
N HIS A 731 -33.29 -16.92 23.44
CA HIS A 731 -32.13 -16.74 24.32
C HIS A 731 -31.32 -15.48 23.97
N ARG A 732 -31.13 -15.17 22.68
CA ARG A 732 -30.45 -13.95 22.23
C ARG A 732 -31.23 -12.68 22.58
N LEU A 733 -32.56 -12.71 22.50
CA LEU A 733 -33.42 -11.58 22.92
C LEU A 733 -33.35 -11.35 24.43
N SER A 734 -33.32 -12.42 25.23
CA SER A 734 -33.13 -12.35 26.68
C SER A 734 -31.79 -11.72 27.07
N VAL A 735 -30.69 -12.13 26.41
CA VAL A 735 -29.35 -11.56 26.64
C VAL A 735 -29.30 -10.07 26.25
N LEU A 736 -29.95 -9.67 25.15
CA LEU A 736 -30.05 -8.26 24.75
C LEU A 736 -30.85 -7.42 25.76
N ALA A 737 -31.92 -7.97 26.32
CA ALA A 737 -32.70 -7.32 27.36
C ALA A 737 -31.88 -7.11 28.65
N GLU A 738 -31.08 -8.10 29.05
CA GLU A 738 -30.21 -8.02 30.22
C GLU A 738 -29.06 -7.01 30.03
N GLN A 739 -28.48 -6.95 28.83
CA GLN A 739 -27.48 -5.92 28.47
C GLN A 739 -28.06 -4.50 28.49
N ALA A 740 -29.29 -4.32 27.99
CA ALA A 740 -29.98 -3.04 28.05
C ALA A 740 -30.24 -2.60 29.51
N ASN A 741 -30.64 -3.52 30.39
CA ASN A 741 -30.81 -3.24 31.82
C ASN A 741 -29.49 -2.88 32.50
N GLY A 742 -28.39 -3.56 32.16
CA GLY A 742 -27.06 -3.24 32.69
C GLY A 742 -26.56 -1.86 32.27
N MET A 743 -26.87 -1.42 31.05
CA MET A 743 -26.57 -0.07 30.57
C MET A 743 -27.38 1.01 31.31
N ASP A 744 -28.67 0.76 31.55
CA ASP A 744 -29.54 1.70 32.28
C ASP A 744 -29.07 1.87 33.74
N TYR A 745 -28.68 0.78 34.39
CA TYR A 745 -28.10 0.83 35.74
C TYR A 745 -26.81 1.67 35.79
N ARG A 746 -25.85 1.45 34.88
CA ARG A 746 -24.61 2.23 34.83
C ARG A 746 -24.85 3.71 34.55
N LEU A 747 -25.82 4.02 33.70
CA LEU A 747 -26.23 5.40 33.44
C LEU A 747 -26.82 6.06 34.69
N SER A 748 -27.64 5.34 35.45
CA SER A 748 -28.19 5.84 36.72
C SER A 748 -27.11 6.13 37.77
N VAL A 749 -26.07 5.29 37.86
CA VAL A 749 -24.94 5.48 38.77
C VAL A 749 -24.10 6.69 38.37
N LEU A 750 -23.87 6.90 37.06
CA LEU A 750 -23.15 8.08 36.56
C LEU A 750 -23.90 9.37 36.83
N LEU A 751 -25.23 9.37 36.67
CA LEU A 751 -26.09 10.52 36.97
C LEU A 751 -26.14 10.84 38.48
N ALA A 752 -26.10 9.82 39.34
CA ALA A 752 -26.02 10.00 40.79
C ALA A 752 -24.70 10.67 41.21
N HIS A 753 -23.57 10.25 40.64
CA HIS A 753 -22.27 10.89 40.88
C HIS A 753 -22.23 12.33 40.34
N ALA A 754 -22.78 12.58 39.15
CA ALA A 754 -22.91 13.94 38.61
C ALA A 754 -23.71 14.85 39.55
N SER A 755 -24.82 14.33 40.11
CA SER A 755 -25.64 15.07 41.07
C SER A 755 -24.91 15.39 42.37
N GLN A 756 -24.02 14.51 42.85
CA GLN A 756 -23.17 14.77 44.03
C GLN A 756 -22.10 15.84 43.75
N LEU A 757 -21.51 15.82 42.55
CA LEU A 757 -20.54 16.84 42.13
C LEU A 757 -21.19 18.21 41.94
N ASP A 758 -22.40 18.27 41.40
CA ASP A 758 -23.20 19.50 41.32
C ASP A 758 -23.49 20.08 42.71
N GLU A 759 -23.82 19.23 43.69
CA GLU A 759 -24.04 19.67 45.07
C GLU A 759 -22.76 20.21 45.71
N GLY A 760 -21.62 19.53 45.51
CA GLY A 760 -20.31 20.02 45.94
C GLY A 760 -19.95 21.37 45.31
N GLN A 761 -20.25 21.55 44.02
CA GLN A 761 -20.06 22.82 43.32
C GLN A 761 -20.93 23.93 43.93
N ARG A 762 -22.20 23.65 44.27
CA ARG A 762 -23.08 24.62 44.95
C ARG A 762 -22.54 25.06 46.31
N GLN A 763 -22.00 24.13 47.10
CA GLN A 763 -21.43 24.45 48.42
C GLN A 763 -20.18 25.32 48.32
N ILE A 764 -19.28 25.03 47.37
CA ILE A 764 -18.07 25.83 47.14
C ILE A 764 -18.44 27.22 46.59
N GLN A 765 -19.46 27.32 45.73
CA GLN A 765 -19.97 28.62 45.27
C GLN A 765 -20.57 29.45 46.42
N ALA A 766 -21.25 28.84 47.38
CA ALA A 766 -21.75 29.52 48.56
C ALA A 766 -20.60 30.01 49.49
N GLN A 767 -19.55 29.19 49.67
CA GLN A 767 -18.34 29.60 50.39
C GLN A 767 -17.62 30.75 49.69
N LEU A 768 -17.49 30.69 48.37
CA LEU A 768 -16.91 31.76 47.56
C LEU A 768 -17.69 33.08 47.73
N ALA A 769 -19.03 33.03 47.71
CA ALA A 769 -19.87 34.21 47.93
C ALA A 769 -19.64 34.83 49.32
N SER A 770 -19.48 33.99 50.35
CA SER A 770 -19.17 34.42 51.73
C SER A 770 -17.78 35.06 51.84
N VAL A 771 -16.76 34.46 51.22
CA VAL A 771 -15.38 34.99 51.19
C VAL A 771 -15.32 36.32 50.43
N VAL A 772 -16.05 36.46 49.32
CA VAL A 772 -16.16 37.71 48.57
C VAL A 772 -16.83 38.81 49.42
N ALA A 773 -17.86 38.49 50.20
CA ALA A 773 -18.51 39.43 51.10
C ALA A 773 -17.55 39.89 52.22
N MET A 774 -16.86 38.95 52.88
CA MET A 774 -15.86 39.26 53.91
C MET A 774 -14.69 40.08 53.36
N GLN A 775 -14.26 39.82 52.13
CA GLN A 775 -13.19 40.57 51.46
C GLN A 775 -13.60 42.03 51.21
N ARG A 776 -14.86 42.28 50.81
CA ARG A 776 -15.41 43.63 50.63
C ARG A 776 -15.45 44.41 51.95
N GLU A 777 -15.87 43.77 53.04
CA GLU A 777 -15.91 44.39 54.37
C GLU A 777 -14.50 44.67 54.94
N ALA A 778 -13.55 43.73 54.77
CA ALA A 778 -12.18 43.89 55.21
C ALA A 778 -11.43 45.00 54.44
N ALA A 779 -11.69 45.12 53.14
CA ALA A 779 -11.16 46.19 52.30
C ALA A 779 -11.72 47.57 52.69
N ALA A 780 -13.01 47.65 53.03
CA ALA A 780 -13.62 48.89 53.53
C ALA A 780 -13.10 49.33 54.91
N ALA A 781 -12.64 48.39 55.74
CA ALA A 781 -12.15 48.62 57.09
C ALA A 781 -10.61 48.76 57.21
N GLY A 782 -9.86 48.66 56.11
CA GLY A 782 -8.39 48.81 56.10
C GLY A 782 -7.61 47.74 56.88
N ARG A 783 -8.15 46.53 57.04
CA ARG A 783 -7.56 45.44 57.83
C ARG A 783 -6.54 44.62 57.02
N ALA A 784 -5.46 44.16 57.68
CA ALA A 784 -4.36 43.40 57.06
C ALA A 784 -4.76 42.01 56.50
N ASP A 785 -5.94 41.49 56.84
CA ASP A 785 -6.42 40.18 56.41
C ASP A 785 -6.86 40.10 54.92
N SER A 786 -6.83 41.23 54.19
CA SER A 786 -7.31 41.34 52.80
C SER A 786 -6.53 40.45 51.80
N GLU A 787 -5.22 40.31 51.97
CA GLU A 787 -4.40 39.47 51.07
C GLU A 787 -4.69 37.98 51.25
N ARG A 788 -4.92 37.54 52.49
CA ARG A 788 -5.29 36.16 52.80
C ARG A 788 -6.64 35.79 52.18
N LEU A 789 -7.65 36.65 52.33
CA LEU A 789 -8.97 36.46 51.72
C LEU A 789 -8.91 36.48 50.19
N SER A 790 -8.02 37.29 49.60
CA SER A 790 -7.80 37.33 48.14
C SER A 790 -7.18 36.04 47.60
N ALA A 791 -6.26 35.42 48.35
CA ALA A 791 -5.69 34.12 47.99
C ALA A 791 -6.72 32.99 48.10
N GLU A 792 -7.56 33.01 49.14
CA GLU A 792 -8.62 32.02 49.34
C GLU A 792 -9.74 32.13 48.28
N ASN A 793 -10.09 33.35 47.86
CA ASN A 793 -11.02 33.60 46.76
C ASN A 793 -10.51 32.99 45.44
N ARG A 794 -9.24 33.25 45.07
CA ARG A 794 -8.63 32.66 43.86
C ARG A 794 -8.62 31.14 43.90
N ARG A 795 -8.36 30.54 45.06
CA ARG A 795 -8.40 29.09 45.25
C ARG A 795 -9.80 28.54 45.00
N LEU A 796 -10.82 29.10 45.67
CA LEU A 796 -12.21 28.64 45.51
C LEU A 796 -12.75 28.84 44.08
N GLN A 797 -12.33 29.90 43.38
CA GLN A 797 -12.67 30.10 41.96
C GLN A 797 -12.07 29.01 41.06
N ASN A 798 -10.82 28.62 41.32
CA ASN A 798 -10.17 27.51 40.59
C ASN A 798 -10.87 26.18 40.86
N ASP A 799 -11.23 25.91 42.12
CA ASP A 799 -11.91 24.67 42.52
C ASP A 799 -13.31 24.56 41.84
N VAL A 800 -14.07 25.66 41.73
CA VAL A 800 -15.35 25.70 40.99
C VAL A 800 -15.13 25.46 39.49
N ALA A 801 -14.10 26.08 38.89
CA ALA A 801 -13.80 25.92 37.46
C ALA A 801 -13.29 24.52 37.10
N GLU A 802 -12.65 23.83 38.05
CA GLU A 802 -12.24 22.44 37.91
C GLU A 802 -13.44 21.48 37.97
N LEU A 803 -14.33 21.65 38.96
CA LEU A 803 -15.56 20.86 39.06
C LEU A 803 -16.47 21.02 37.83
N GLN A 804 -16.61 22.25 37.31
CA GLN A 804 -17.39 22.49 36.08
C GLN A 804 -16.82 21.76 34.86
N ARG A 805 -15.48 21.69 34.75
CA ARG A 805 -14.81 20.93 33.68
C ARG A 805 -15.03 19.43 33.82
N MET A 806 -15.20 18.92 35.04
CA MET A 806 -15.48 17.51 35.30
C MET A 806 -16.94 17.12 35.02
N VAL A 807 -17.91 17.99 35.36
CA VAL A 807 -19.35 17.68 35.24
C VAL A 807 -19.91 17.88 33.83
N GLN A 808 -19.45 18.90 33.09
CA GLN A 808 -19.98 19.21 31.75
C GLN A 808 -19.93 18.03 30.75
N PRO A 809 -18.82 17.26 30.65
CA PRO A 809 -18.76 16.10 29.78
C PRO A 809 -19.78 15.02 30.16
N ILE A 810 -20.01 14.81 31.46
CA ILE A 810 -20.93 13.78 31.98
C ILE A 810 -22.37 14.11 31.59
N HIS A 811 -22.79 15.38 31.74
CA HIS A 811 -24.11 15.82 31.30
C HIS A 811 -24.28 15.82 29.78
N ALA A 812 -23.24 16.20 29.02
CA ALA A 812 -23.27 16.17 27.56
C ALA A 812 -23.43 14.73 27.02
N VAL A 813 -22.73 13.76 27.63
CA VAL A 813 -22.86 12.34 27.31
C VAL A 813 -24.24 11.80 27.68
N ALA A 814 -24.74 12.11 28.88
CA ALA A 814 -26.08 11.68 29.30
C ALA A 814 -27.18 12.25 28.37
N ALA A 815 -27.12 13.53 28.01
CA ALA A 815 -28.08 14.16 27.10
C ALA A 815 -28.04 13.56 25.68
N LYS A 816 -26.85 13.19 25.20
CA LYS A 816 -26.66 12.53 23.90
C LYS A 816 -27.21 11.10 23.93
N ILE A 817 -26.98 10.35 25.01
CA ILE A 817 -27.54 9.01 25.19
C ILE A 817 -29.08 9.06 25.26
N TYR A 818 -29.67 9.99 26.00
CA TYR A 818 -31.13 10.15 26.06
C TYR A 818 -31.76 10.57 24.73
N ARG A 819 -31.08 11.41 23.92
CA ARG A 819 -31.54 11.78 22.58
C ARG A 819 -31.43 10.65 21.55
N VAL A 820 -30.39 9.83 21.65
CA VAL A 820 -30.08 8.79 20.65
C VAL A 820 -30.86 7.50 20.92
N THR A 821 -31.05 7.13 22.18
CA THR A 821 -31.55 5.79 22.51
C THR A 821 -33.06 5.72 22.71
N GLY A 822 -33.73 6.83 23.03
CA GLY A 822 -35.18 6.81 23.31
C GLY A 822 -35.55 5.63 24.20
N LEU A 823 -34.78 5.32 25.25
CA LEU A 823 -34.87 4.04 25.98
C LEU A 823 -36.28 3.75 26.53
N ARG A 824 -37.08 4.79 26.81
CA ARG A 824 -38.52 4.66 27.11
C ARG A 824 -39.35 4.11 25.94
N TRP A 825 -39.02 4.50 24.71
CA TRP A 825 -39.65 4.02 23.49
C TRP A 825 -39.26 2.58 23.16
N LEU A 826 -37.98 2.20 23.35
CA LEU A 826 -37.53 0.82 23.16
C LEU A 826 -38.14 -0.12 24.22
N ARG A 827 -38.23 0.33 25.48
CA ARG A 827 -38.84 -0.43 26.59
C ARG A 827 -40.31 -0.75 26.34
N ASN A 828 -41.09 0.20 25.80
CA ASN A 828 -42.52 0.02 25.53
C ASN A 828 -42.83 -0.79 24.26
N ARG A 829 -41.82 -1.11 23.44
CA ARG A 829 -41.97 -1.86 22.19
C ARG A 829 -41.40 -3.28 22.27
N LEU A 830 -40.56 -3.53 23.26
CA LEU A 830 -39.99 -4.85 23.60
C LEU A 830 -40.78 -5.61 24.67
N SER A 831 -41.57 -4.91 25.52
CA SER A 831 -42.63 -5.51 26.36
C SER A 831 -43.88 -5.75 25.53
#